data_AF-A0A7X7SB21-F1
#
_entry.id   AF-A0A7X7SB21-F1
#
_cell.length_a   1.000
_cell.length_b   1.000
_cell.length_c   1.000
_cell.angle_alpha   90.00
_cell.angle_beta   90.00
_cell.angle_gamma   90.00
#
_symmetry.space_group_name_H-M   'P 1'
#
loop_
_entity.id
_entity.type
_entity.pdbx_description
1 polymer ?
#
loop_
_entity_poly.entity_id
_entity_poly.type
_entity_poly.pdbx_seq_one_letter_code
_entity_poly.pdbx_strand_id
1 'polypeptide(L)'
;MRTKGIQSVLNELIDERRGSAAGPAGLAMGERLKEEGGRIDVDIRRIRVLSGLNILVESLIKSLVERSFIGPCDVYVEQPVNPDLQPELHGAGIANISFFARLSVLEDLPRFREDFGYQIRYLFNAIQSHELYTDLFPPDGRAPRGILFPFHREDGADVTGFFYLLEHVPGGRFLRITLESEQDSRLRMTRIPHRVVNRIDLVHTRVDIPRAADVVAQGLWETCGRQGWKYAASAVHLDDYFGFLRLAGLPQIEALDFSWPPSFARAVLSSPRSRLFTSVARILYALGDSAIVAGLVEGRLICLQEGTCCVYLDLSQKNRCLNLSIDAPRVKAGLPECLGRMPAVRGTSLEQPEAFRGDRVLLIHHLTGEVLGFIQALADMDASRVETLWVKYAGSVEPAFREIILSLPETLFRFHGVTPVPEADGVHSRFMLSEDYAAAEGHAPLAEALRQTPHGFFEAMRRVSLHLFFRMATEALAAGERLVVIEDGGYLAPVLHRWCGEGLTVGGAAAAVGFPEDSLPAGAAPRSFRDWIQSVLVGSVEHTRNGYEALKEVERDCGGLAFPSLSIAISDFKVNAESRDVAYSCLNAIENIMNGMGFVLADRVALVLGAQGAIGRKTMRILEARLGAEHLHGVDIVSPAEPPAWTFAPDLASLPEKALARVDVIFGVVGQSICGPDWIERLLAVTEKSHLFFASGSTKTMEFAQLSAWLSALATQPAPTLGGQPLRVDLSDLHDPKTGARQGRSARLTFGDRTVTLHLLADLMPVNFLYYGVPSETMNHVMNELLRLSALLVRRHGEGNPFSPALLALDHEIHFDKDDGESGARPGKEAR
;
A
#
# COMPACT_ATOMS: atom_id res chain seq x y z
N MET A 1 11.81 -16.45 66.06
CA MET A 1 12.51 -16.88 64.83
C MET A 1 11.90 -18.16 64.20
N ARG A 2 10.56 -18.30 64.12
CA ARG A 2 9.89 -19.50 63.55
C ARG A 2 8.59 -19.25 62.75
N THR A 3 8.30 -18.00 62.39
CA THR A 3 7.07 -17.62 61.66
C THR A 3 7.28 -17.28 60.17
N LYS A 4 8.52 -17.14 59.70
CA LYS A 4 8.81 -16.83 58.29
C LYS A 4 8.72 -18.05 57.35
N GLY A 5 8.80 -19.28 57.86
CA GLY A 5 8.76 -20.50 57.02
C GLY A 5 7.35 -20.95 56.62
N ILE A 6 6.33 -20.67 57.44
CA ILE A 6 4.95 -21.10 57.14
C ILE A 6 4.34 -20.23 56.03
N GLN A 7 4.66 -18.92 56.00
CA GLN A 7 4.19 -18.00 54.97
C GLN A 7 4.82 -18.30 53.60
N SER A 8 6.11 -18.67 53.54
CA SER A 8 6.75 -19.01 52.26
C SER A 8 6.26 -20.36 51.74
N VAL A 9 6.02 -21.34 52.62
CA VAL A 9 5.45 -22.65 52.23
C VAL A 9 3.98 -22.53 51.84
N LEU A 10 3.20 -21.62 52.45
CA LEU A 10 1.83 -21.32 52.00
C LEU A 10 1.84 -20.62 50.64
N ASN A 11 2.77 -19.70 50.41
CA ASN A 11 2.92 -19.02 49.13
C ASN A 11 3.41 -20.00 48.05
N GLU A 12 4.34 -20.91 48.35
CA GLU A 12 4.74 -21.99 47.44
C GLU A 12 3.61 -22.98 47.15
N LEU A 13 2.75 -23.33 48.13
CA LEU A 13 1.57 -24.18 47.89
C LEU A 13 0.45 -23.45 47.14
N ILE A 14 0.35 -22.12 47.28
CA ILE A 14 -0.55 -21.25 46.51
C ILE A 14 0.00 -21.07 45.08
N ASP A 15 1.31 -20.96 44.91
CA ASP A 15 1.98 -20.83 43.61
C ASP A 15 2.08 -22.18 42.89
N GLU A 16 2.21 -23.31 43.58
CA GLU A 16 2.04 -24.66 43.03
C GLU A 16 0.58 -24.91 42.62
N ARG A 17 -0.42 -24.41 43.38
CA ARG A 17 -1.84 -24.45 42.99
C ARG A 17 -2.18 -23.47 41.86
N ARG A 18 -1.48 -22.35 41.74
CA ARG A 18 -1.58 -21.42 40.59
C ARG A 18 -0.90 -22.00 39.35
N GLY A 19 0.26 -22.65 39.51
CA GLY A 19 0.97 -23.38 38.46
C GLY A 19 0.24 -24.63 37.98
N SER A 20 -0.58 -25.26 38.82
CA SER A 20 -1.43 -26.40 38.45
C SER A 20 -2.87 -26.02 38.03
N ALA A 21 -3.24 -24.73 38.10
CA ALA A 21 -4.49 -24.19 37.54
C ALA A 21 -4.29 -23.53 36.16
N ALA A 22 -3.06 -23.44 35.65
CA ALA A 22 -2.78 -23.17 34.25
C ALA A 22 -3.05 -24.43 33.42
N GLY A 23 -4.33 -24.77 33.24
CA GLY A 23 -4.76 -25.64 32.15
C GLY A 23 -4.35 -25.05 30.80
N PRO A 24 -4.29 -25.86 29.73
CA PRO A 24 -3.74 -25.45 28.44
C PRO A 24 -4.43 -24.18 27.95
N ALA A 25 -3.63 -23.21 27.46
CA ALA A 25 -3.99 -21.97 26.78
C ALA A 25 -5.41 -21.94 26.17
N GLY A 26 -6.41 -21.60 26.99
CA GLY A 26 -7.82 -21.52 26.58
C GLY A 26 -8.14 -20.17 25.94
N LEU A 27 -9.01 -20.20 24.93
CA LEU A 27 -9.57 -19.01 24.27
C LEU A 27 -10.73 -18.44 25.11
N ALA A 28 -10.89 -17.11 25.14
CA ALA A 28 -12.04 -16.44 25.73
C ALA A 28 -13.31 -16.68 24.90
N MET A 29 -13.16 -16.73 23.57
CA MET A 29 -14.24 -16.99 22.61
C MET A 29 -13.84 -18.09 21.64
N GLY A 30 -14.68 -19.12 21.51
CA GLY A 30 -14.41 -20.30 20.69
C GLY A 30 -13.65 -21.40 21.43
N GLU A 31 -13.33 -22.49 20.72
CA GLU A 31 -12.66 -23.67 21.28
C GLU A 31 -11.42 -23.98 20.45
N ARG A 32 -10.24 -24.03 21.10
CA ARG A 32 -9.00 -24.39 20.41
C ARG A 32 -9.00 -25.89 20.14
N LEU A 33 -8.94 -26.27 18.86
CA LEU A 33 -9.06 -27.67 18.43
C LEU A 33 -7.71 -28.37 18.33
N LYS A 34 -6.73 -27.74 17.67
CA LYS A 34 -5.43 -28.36 17.37
C LYS A 34 -4.34 -27.32 17.06
N GLU A 35 -3.10 -27.71 17.31
CA GLU A 35 -1.90 -27.01 16.84
C GLU A 35 -1.04 -28.00 16.04
N GLU A 36 -0.85 -27.74 14.75
CA GLU A 36 -0.01 -28.56 13.87
C GLU A 36 0.70 -27.68 12.84
N GLY A 37 2.01 -27.88 12.66
CA GLY A 37 2.77 -27.29 11.54
C GLY A 37 2.74 -25.76 11.45
N GLY A 38 2.69 -25.05 12.58
CA GLY A 38 2.58 -23.58 12.60
C GLY A 38 1.17 -23.05 12.33
N ARG A 39 0.15 -23.92 12.33
CA ARG A 39 -1.27 -23.57 12.22
C ARG A 39 -2.00 -23.78 13.56
N ILE A 40 -2.90 -22.86 13.89
CA ILE A 40 -3.82 -22.97 15.04
C ILE A 40 -5.24 -23.10 14.52
N ASP A 41 -5.91 -24.21 14.83
CA ASP A 41 -7.31 -24.45 14.47
C ASP A 41 -8.24 -24.07 15.63
N VAL A 42 -9.23 -23.23 15.35
CA VAL A 42 -10.19 -22.70 16.32
C VAL A 42 -11.62 -22.94 15.85
N ASP A 43 -12.45 -23.55 16.68
CA ASP A 43 -13.89 -23.67 16.43
C ASP A 43 -14.64 -22.45 16.94
N ILE A 44 -15.26 -21.71 16.03
CA ILE A 44 -16.06 -20.51 16.37
C ILE A 44 -17.57 -20.74 16.26
N ARG A 45 -18.01 -21.94 15.84
CA ARG A 45 -19.45 -22.28 15.63
C ARG A 45 -20.30 -22.12 16.88
N ARG A 46 -19.68 -22.35 18.03
CA ARG A 46 -20.34 -22.33 19.34
C ARG A 46 -20.44 -20.93 19.92
N ILE A 47 -19.76 -19.93 19.35
CA ILE A 47 -19.95 -18.52 19.71
C ILE A 47 -21.41 -18.15 19.40
N ARG A 48 -22.14 -17.72 20.43
CA ARG A 48 -23.50 -17.20 20.29
C ARG A 48 -23.43 -15.78 19.76
N VAL A 49 -24.42 -15.38 18.96
CA VAL A 49 -24.59 -13.99 18.52
C VAL A 49 -25.91 -13.54 19.11
N LEU A 50 -25.85 -12.69 20.13
CA LEU A 50 -27.03 -12.14 20.79
C LEU A 50 -27.33 -10.76 20.19
N SER A 51 -28.49 -10.62 19.56
CA SER A 51 -28.87 -9.40 18.84
C SER A 51 -29.26 -8.30 19.82
N GLY A 52 -29.04 -7.03 19.44
CA GLY A 52 -29.52 -5.86 20.18
C GLY A 52 -28.96 -5.65 21.59
N LEU A 53 -27.87 -6.34 21.96
CA LEU A 53 -27.23 -6.21 23.27
C LEU A 53 -26.73 -4.79 23.56
N ASN A 54 -26.14 -4.14 22.57
CA ASN A 54 -25.70 -2.75 22.62
C ASN A 54 -26.83 -1.80 23.06
N ILE A 55 -28.00 -1.89 22.43
CA ILE A 55 -29.17 -1.06 22.78
C ILE A 55 -29.63 -1.34 24.22
N LEU A 56 -29.66 -2.62 24.60
CA LEU A 56 -30.07 -3.05 25.94
C LEU A 56 -29.10 -2.55 27.03
N VAL A 57 -27.79 -2.68 26.78
CA VAL A 57 -26.72 -2.28 27.69
C VAL A 57 -26.67 -0.77 27.84
N GLU A 58 -26.79 0.01 26.75
CA GLU A 58 -26.82 1.47 26.83
C GLU A 58 -28.04 1.97 27.61
N SER A 59 -29.21 1.37 27.38
CA SER A 59 -30.42 1.68 28.14
C SER A 59 -30.24 1.38 29.64
N LEU A 60 -29.62 0.23 29.95
CA LEU A 60 -29.31 -0.18 31.32
C LEU A 60 -28.32 0.80 31.98
N ILE A 61 -27.20 1.12 31.32
CA ILE A 61 -26.19 2.06 31.82
C ILE A 61 -26.81 3.43 32.06
N LYS A 62 -27.60 3.94 31.10
CA LYS A 62 -28.29 5.23 31.24
C LYS A 62 -29.21 5.24 32.47
N SER A 63 -30.02 4.20 32.63
CA SER A 63 -30.93 4.06 33.78
C SER A 63 -30.18 4.00 35.11
N LEU A 64 -29.02 3.32 35.13
CA LEU A 64 -28.17 3.21 36.31
C LEU A 64 -27.53 4.54 36.68
N VAL A 65 -26.98 5.25 35.69
CA VAL A 65 -26.41 6.58 35.88
C VAL A 65 -27.47 7.54 36.41
N GLU A 66 -28.65 7.60 35.78
CA GLU A 66 -29.76 8.46 36.23
C GLU A 66 -30.16 8.16 37.69
N ARG A 67 -30.32 6.89 38.07
CA ARG A 67 -30.69 6.52 39.45
C ARG A 67 -29.57 6.74 40.47
N SER A 68 -28.31 6.65 40.07
CA SER A 68 -27.16 6.90 40.94
C SER A 68 -27.02 8.36 41.37
N PHE A 69 -27.56 9.32 40.59
CA PHE A 69 -27.50 10.75 40.92
C PHE A 69 -28.67 11.25 41.78
N ILE A 70 -29.76 10.48 41.92
CA ILE A 70 -31.06 11.01 42.39
C ILE A 70 -31.48 10.45 43.76
N GLY A 71 -30.86 9.37 44.27
CA GLY A 71 -31.37 8.62 45.43
C GLY A 71 -30.43 8.53 46.64
N PRO A 72 -30.94 8.59 47.90
CA PRO A 72 -30.17 8.35 49.13
C PRO A 72 -30.13 6.86 49.56
N CYS A 73 -30.41 5.93 48.64
CA CYS A 73 -30.63 4.51 48.93
C CYS A 73 -29.91 3.60 47.92
N ASP A 74 -29.91 2.29 48.17
CA ASP A 74 -29.46 1.26 47.21
C ASP A 74 -30.16 1.43 45.84
N VAL A 75 -29.42 1.20 44.75
CA VAL A 75 -29.99 1.28 43.39
C VAL A 75 -30.47 -0.08 42.94
N TYR A 76 -31.71 -0.09 42.52
CA TYR A 76 -32.36 -1.17 41.80
C TYR A 76 -32.83 -0.63 40.46
N VAL A 77 -32.44 -1.27 39.35
CA VAL A 77 -32.92 -0.95 38.00
C VAL A 77 -33.50 -2.20 37.37
N GLU A 78 -34.68 -2.06 36.77
CA GLU A 78 -35.24 -3.07 35.88
C GLU A 78 -35.26 -2.53 34.46
N GLN A 79 -34.68 -3.29 33.55
CA GLN A 79 -34.64 -3.01 32.13
C GLN A 79 -35.38 -4.12 31.38
N PRO A 80 -36.50 -3.82 30.70
CA PRO A 80 -37.20 -4.82 29.89
C PRO A 80 -36.35 -5.28 28.71
N VAL A 81 -36.46 -6.57 28.39
CA VAL A 81 -35.90 -7.18 27.18
C VAL A 81 -36.96 -7.13 26.09
N ASN A 82 -36.62 -6.52 24.95
CA ASN A 82 -37.55 -6.41 23.83
C ASN A 82 -37.42 -7.68 22.96
N PRO A 83 -38.50 -8.46 22.77
CA PRO A 83 -38.45 -9.70 21.99
C PRO A 83 -38.07 -9.47 20.51
N ASP A 84 -38.32 -8.28 19.96
CA ASP A 84 -38.00 -7.95 18.57
C ASP A 84 -36.52 -7.56 18.40
N LEU A 85 -35.93 -6.94 19.42
CA LEU A 85 -34.52 -6.49 19.39
C LEU A 85 -33.55 -7.52 19.97
N GLN A 86 -33.97 -8.28 20.98
CA GLN A 86 -33.19 -9.30 21.68
C GLN A 86 -33.90 -10.67 21.70
N PRO A 87 -34.24 -11.23 20.52
CA PRO A 87 -35.00 -12.47 20.43
C PRO A 87 -34.31 -13.67 21.10
N GLU A 88 -32.98 -13.69 21.12
CA GLU A 88 -32.22 -14.80 21.70
C GLU A 88 -32.28 -14.82 23.24
N LEU A 89 -32.26 -13.65 23.89
CA LEU A 89 -32.45 -13.54 25.35
C LEU A 89 -33.90 -13.88 25.72
N HIS A 90 -34.87 -13.37 24.95
CA HIS A 90 -36.28 -13.70 25.17
C HIS A 90 -36.55 -15.21 24.99
N GLY A 91 -35.96 -15.82 23.97
CA GLY A 91 -36.01 -17.27 23.74
C GLY A 91 -35.38 -18.10 24.85
N ALA A 92 -34.37 -17.56 25.55
CA ALA A 92 -33.79 -18.15 26.75
C ALA A 92 -34.69 -18.02 28.01
N GLY A 93 -35.87 -17.42 27.87
CA GLY A 93 -36.84 -17.24 28.94
C GLY A 93 -36.73 -15.90 29.68
N ILE A 94 -35.91 -14.96 29.22
CA ILE A 94 -35.65 -13.68 29.88
C ILE A 94 -36.61 -12.60 29.38
N ALA A 95 -37.41 -12.03 30.29
CA ALA A 95 -38.27 -10.89 30.04
C ALA A 95 -37.66 -9.57 30.53
N ASN A 96 -36.82 -9.61 31.57
CA ASN A 96 -36.21 -8.41 32.17
C ASN A 96 -34.76 -8.66 32.60
N ILE A 97 -34.02 -7.57 32.73
CA ILE A 97 -32.72 -7.52 33.39
C ILE A 97 -32.87 -6.67 34.64
N SER A 98 -32.52 -7.25 35.79
CA SER A 98 -32.55 -6.61 37.09
C SER A 98 -31.12 -6.34 37.52
N PHE A 99 -30.80 -5.08 37.81
CA PHE A 99 -29.50 -4.68 38.34
C PHE A 99 -29.66 -4.19 39.77
N PHE A 100 -28.82 -4.67 40.67
CA PHE A 100 -28.78 -4.26 42.07
C PHE A 100 -27.36 -3.90 42.51
N ALA A 101 -27.22 -2.74 43.15
CA ALA A 101 -25.99 -2.33 43.83
C ALA A 101 -26.34 -1.54 45.10
N ARG A 102 -25.51 -1.70 46.14
CA ARG A 102 -25.68 -0.96 47.39
C ARG A 102 -25.18 0.48 47.26
N LEU A 103 -25.71 1.39 48.07
CA LEU A 103 -25.28 2.78 48.06
C LEU A 103 -23.76 2.94 48.23
N SER A 104 -23.14 2.14 49.11
CA SER A 104 -21.69 2.17 49.37
C SER A 104 -20.81 1.81 48.15
N VAL A 105 -21.36 1.08 47.18
CA VAL A 105 -20.68 0.77 45.91
C VAL A 105 -20.90 1.90 44.88
N LEU A 106 -22.02 2.61 45.01
CA LEU A 106 -22.49 3.60 44.04
C LEU A 106 -21.96 5.01 44.31
N GLU A 107 -21.58 5.33 45.56
CA GLU A 107 -20.91 6.58 45.91
C GLU A 107 -19.63 6.80 45.07
N ASP A 108 -18.96 5.71 44.68
CA ASP A 108 -17.78 5.72 43.82
C ASP A 108 -18.12 5.66 42.32
N LEU A 109 -19.36 5.37 41.93
CA LEU A 109 -19.78 5.20 40.53
C LEU A 109 -19.53 6.44 39.64
N PRO A 110 -19.75 7.70 40.10
CA PRO A 110 -19.42 8.87 39.30
C PRO A 110 -17.93 8.98 38.96
N ARG A 111 -17.05 8.46 39.83
CA ARG A 111 -15.60 8.43 39.61
C ARG A 111 -15.19 7.40 38.54
N PHE A 112 -15.93 6.31 38.42
CA PHE A 112 -15.63 5.18 37.54
C PHE A 112 -16.69 4.95 36.46
N ARG A 113 -17.40 6.02 36.05
CA ARG A 113 -18.56 5.92 35.14
C ARG A 113 -18.21 5.21 33.82
N GLU A 114 -17.06 5.52 33.24
CA GLU A 114 -16.61 4.90 31.98
C GLU A 114 -16.27 3.42 32.20
N ASP A 115 -15.47 3.11 33.24
CA ASP A 115 -15.09 1.74 33.59
C ASP A 115 -16.29 0.85 33.90
N PHE A 116 -17.28 1.39 34.62
CA PHE A 116 -18.54 0.71 34.89
C PHE A 116 -19.29 0.37 33.61
N GLY A 117 -19.40 1.31 32.68
CA GLY A 117 -20.03 1.07 31.37
C GLY A 117 -19.31 -0.04 30.59
N TYR A 118 -17.98 -0.04 30.59
CA TYR A 118 -17.16 -1.09 29.97
C TYR A 118 -17.37 -2.45 30.63
N GLN A 119 -17.41 -2.51 31.96
CA GLN A 119 -17.65 -3.76 32.69
C GLN A 119 -19.00 -4.37 32.35
N ILE A 120 -20.09 -3.59 32.32
CA ILE A 120 -21.41 -4.08 31.92
C ILE A 120 -21.38 -4.60 30.48
N ARG A 121 -20.75 -3.89 29.54
CA ARG A 121 -20.58 -4.38 28.15
C ARG A 121 -19.82 -5.69 28.10
N TYR A 122 -18.77 -5.85 28.92
CA TYR A 122 -18.03 -7.11 29.03
C TYR A 122 -18.94 -8.27 29.43
N LEU A 123 -19.77 -8.08 30.46
CA LEU A 123 -20.67 -9.12 30.98
C LEU A 123 -21.51 -9.72 29.85
N PHE A 124 -22.14 -8.86 29.06
CA PHE A 124 -23.00 -9.29 27.95
C PHE A 124 -22.22 -9.85 26.77
N ASN A 125 -21.00 -9.37 26.50
CA ASN A 125 -20.14 -9.97 25.48
C ASN A 125 -19.62 -11.35 25.90
N ALA A 126 -19.25 -11.52 27.17
CA ALA A 126 -18.70 -12.77 27.69
C ALA A 126 -19.73 -13.91 27.69
N ILE A 127 -21.01 -13.63 28.00
CA ILE A 127 -22.06 -14.67 27.94
C ILE A 127 -22.34 -15.16 26.52
N GLN A 128 -21.75 -14.57 25.49
CA GLN A 128 -21.80 -15.10 24.13
C GLN A 128 -20.86 -16.33 23.96
N SER A 129 -19.94 -16.56 24.89
CA SER A 129 -19.21 -17.81 25.02
C SER A 129 -20.17 -18.97 25.31
N HIS A 130 -20.00 -20.07 24.58
CA HIS A 130 -20.84 -21.26 24.73
C HIS A 130 -20.86 -21.79 26.17
N GLU A 131 -19.70 -21.80 26.81
CA GLU A 131 -19.56 -22.39 28.14
C GLU A 131 -20.29 -21.54 29.20
N LEU A 132 -20.08 -20.22 29.17
CA LEU A 132 -20.75 -19.29 30.09
C LEU A 132 -22.25 -19.26 29.84
N TYR A 133 -22.67 -19.26 28.57
CA TYR A 133 -24.07 -19.34 28.20
C TYR A 133 -24.72 -20.62 28.72
N THR A 134 -24.07 -21.77 28.57
CA THR A 134 -24.63 -23.08 28.97
C THR A 134 -24.64 -23.26 30.49
N ASP A 135 -23.75 -22.58 31.22
CA ASP A 135 -23.79 -22.52 32.68
C ASP A 135 -24.94 -21.62 33.17
N LEU A 136 -25.19 -20.48 32.50
CA LEU A 136 -26.27 -19.55 32.83
C LEU A 136 -27.66 -20.04 32.36
N PHE A 137 -27.70 -20.74 31.22
CA PHE A 137 -28.89 -21.27 30.53
C PHE A 137 -28.70 -22.75 30.17
N PRO A 138 -28.72 -23.65 31.16
CA PRO A 138 -28.52 -25.07 30.93
C PRO A 138 -29.61 -25.69 30.03
N PRO A 139 -29.25 -26.31 28.88
CA PRO A 139 -30.21 -26.90 27.96
C PRO A 139 -30.80 -28.23 28.46
N ASP A 140 -30.12 -28.88 29.40
CA ASP A 140 -30.47 -30.16 30.03
C ASP A 140 -31.37 -30.01 31.27
N GLY A 141 -31.78 -28.79 31.61
CA GLY A 141 -32.68 -28.51 32.72
C GLY A 141 -32.03 -28.62 34.11
N ARG A 142 -30.70 -28.78 34.20
CA ARG A 142 -29.96 -28.64 35.48
C ARG A 142 -30.14 -27.23 36.05
N ALA A 143 -29.86 -27.05 37.34
CA ALA A 143 -29.94 -25.74 37.96
C ALA A 143 -28.93 -24.76 37.30
N PRO A 144 -29.35 -23.53 36.93
CA PRO A 144 -28.45 -22.54 36.37
C PRO A 144 -27.37 -22.18 37.38
N ARG A 145 -26.16 -21.92 36.89
CA ARG A 145 -25.05 -21.41 37.68
C ARG A 145 -24.88 -19.93 37.39
N GLY A 146 -24.65 -19.14 38.44
CA GLY A 146 -24.26 -17.74 38.29
C GLY A 146 -22.90 -17.61 37.61
N ILE A 147 -22.64 -16.47 36.98
CA ILE A 147 -21.34 -16.13 36.40
C ILE A 147 -20.75 -14.97 37.21
N LEU A 148 -19.60 -15.20 37.84
CA LEU A 148 -18.89 -14.22 38.64
C LEU A 148 -17.78 -13.57 37.82
N PHE A 149 -17.82 -12.25 37.69
CA PHE A 149 -16.83 -11.42 37.01
C PHE A 149 -15.98 -10.67 38.04
N PRO A 150 -14.77 -11.16 38.36
CA PRO A 150 -13.94 -10.61 39.43
C PRO A 150 -13.03 -9.48 38.93
N PHE A 151 -13.58 -8.36 38.47
CA PHE A 151 -12.77 -7.22 37.96
C PHE A 151 -11.76 -6.66 38.98
N HIS A 152 -11.95 -6.92 40.29
CA HIS A 152 -11.00 -6.61 41.36
C HIS A 152 -9.71 -7.46 41.36
N ARG A 153 -9.58 -8.50 40.52
CA ARG A 153 -8.48 -9.49 40.59
C ARG A 153 -7.38 -9.35 39.54
N GLU A 154 -7.42 -8.37 38.65
CA GLU A 154 -6.40 -8.25 37.60
C GLU A 154 -5.08 -7.62 38.11
N ASP A 155 -3.97 -8.09 37.54
CA ASP A 155 -2.58 -7.87 37.95
C ASP A 155 -2.17 -6.38 38.06
N GLY A 156 -2.50 -5.75 39.20
CA GLY A 156 -1.91 -4.48 39.64
C GLY A 156 -2.61 -3.20 39.16
N ALA A 157 -3.73 -3.30 38.43
CA ALA A 157 -4.56 -2.16 38.04
C ALA A 157 -5.94 -2.24 38.71
N ASP A 158 -5.98 -2.39 40.04
CA ASP A 158 -7.22 -2.35 40.80
C ASP A 158 -7.80 -0.92 40.76
N VAL A 159 -8.67 -0.65 39.79
CA VAL A 159 -9.27 0.69 39.64
C VAL A 159 -10.58 0.81 40.44
N THR A 160 -11.28 -0.30 40.76
CA THR A 160 -12.65 -0.24 41.30
C THR A 160 -12.93 -1.08 42.55
N GLY A 161 -12.20 -2.15 42.86
CA GLY A 161 -12.47 -3.00 44.05
C GLY A 161 -13.82 -3.75 44.04
N PHE A 162 -14.46 -3.91 42.87
CA PHE A 162 -15.80 -4.49 42.72
C PHE A 162 -15.82 -5.83 41.95
N PHE A 163 -16.92 -6.58 42.09
CA PHE A 163 -17.24 -7.74 41.25
C PHE A 163 -18.72 -7.79 40.88
N TYR A 164 -19.02 -8.40 39.74
CA TYR A 164 -20.40 -8.63 39.31
C TYR A 164 -20.73 -10.11 39.40
N LEU A 165 -21.89 -10.41 39.96
CA LEU A 165 -22.52 -11.73 39.86
C LEU A 165 -23.74 -11.63 38.94
N LEU A 166 -23.70 -12.37 37.84
CA LEU A 166 -24.80 -12.52 36.90
C LEU A 166 -25.53 -13.84 37.14
N GLU A 167 -26.83 -13.81 37.45
CA GLU A 167 -27.63 -15.00 37.73
C GLU A 167 -28.86 -15.05 36.83
N HIS A 168 -29.22 -16.22 36.34
CA HIS A 168 -30.51 -16.46 35.72
C HIS A 168 -31.51 -16.92 36.78
N VAL A 169 -32.67 -16.24 36.86
CA VAL A 169 -33.76 -16.57 37.79
C VAL A 169 -34.96 -17.11 36.97
N PRO A 170 -35.06 -18.44 36.73
CA PRO A 170 -36.04 -18.99 35.80
C PRO A 170 -37.49 -18.73 36.21
N GLY A 171 -37.79 -18.88 37.51
CA GLY A 171 -39.16 -18.68 38.03
C GLY A 171 -39.68 -17.25 37.89
N GLY A 172 -38.77 -16.27 37.85
CA GLY A 172 -39.10 -14.86 37.63
C GLY A 172 -38.89 -14.38 36.19
N ARG A 173 -38.30 -15.20 35.32
CA ARG A 173 -37.97 -14.86 33.93
C ARG A 173 -37.09 -13.61 33.79
N PHE A 174 -36.03 -13.49 34.60
CA PHE A 174 -35.09 -12.36 34.50
C PHE A 174 -33.63 -12.76 34.74
N LEU A 175 -32.71 -11.92 34.25
CA LEU A 175 -31.30 -11.94 34.61
C LEU A 175 -31.05 -10.96 35.75
N ARG A 176 -30.42 -11.41 36.83
CA ARG A 176 -29.99 -10.57 37.94
C ARG A 176 -28.51 -10.25 37.81
N ILE A 177 -28.16 -8.98 37.85
CA ILE A 177 -26.80 -8.49 37.97
C ILE A 177 -26.66 -7.88 39.35
N THR A 178 -25.76 -8.40 40.16
CA THR A 178 -25.44 -7.86 41.48
C THR A 178 -24.01 -7.38 41.51
N LEU A 179 -23.83 -6.07 41.76
CA LEU A 179 -22.51 -5.47 41.95
C LEU A 179 -22.22 -5.32 43.45
N GLU A 180 -21.10 -5.86 43.89
CA GLU A 180 -20.65 -5.85 45.28
C GLU A 180 -19.16 -5.48 45.36
N SER A 181 -18.75 -4.90 46.49
CA SER A 181 -17.34 -4.69 46.83
C SER A 181 -16.74 -5.95 47.42
N GLU A 182 -15.48 -6.27 47.07
CA GLU A 182 -14.75 -7.38 47.71
C GLU A 182 -14.62 -7.14 49.22
N GLN A 183 -14.43 -5.88 49.65
CA GLN A 183 -14.13 -5.53 51.03
C GLN A 183 -15.35 -5.60 51.97
N ASP A 184 -16.56 -5.38 51.44
CA ASP A 184 -17.81 -5.34 52.23
C ASP A 184 -18.87 -6.33 51.71
N SER A 185 -18.50 -7.34 50.91
CA SER A 185 -19.49 -8.23 50.28
C SER A 185 -20.35 -8.97 51.30
N ARG A 186 -21.68 -8.90 51.11
CA ARG A 186 -22.65 -9.70 51.89
C ARG A 186 -23.02 -11.02 51.22
N LEU A 187 -22.58 -11.23 49.98
CA LEU A 187 -22.84 -12.45 49.24
C LEU A 187 -21.99 -13.58 49.80
N ARG A 188 -22.65 -14.64 50.29
CA ARG A 188 -21.98 -15.88 50.67
C ARG A 188 -21.68 -16.70 49.42
N MET A 189 -20.63 -16.32 48.70
CA MET A 189 -20.24 -16.93 47.42
C MET A 189 -20.08 -18.45 47.51
N THR A 190 -19.68 -19.01 48.67
CA THR A 190 -19.60 -20.46 48.91
C THR A 190 -20.94 -21.19 48.83
N ARG A 191 -22.07 -20.48 48.92
CA ARG A 191 -23.44 -21.04 48.88
C ARG A 191 -24.17 -20.77 47.57
N ILE A 192 -23.62 -19.92 46.71
CA ILE A 192 -24.20 -19.61 45.41
C ILE A 192 -23.45 -20.46 44.37
N PRO A 193 -24.08 -21.41 43.68
CA PRO A 193 -23.43 -22.13 42.60
C PRO A 193 -23.06 -21.15 41.48
N HIS A 194 -21.77 -20.90 41.29
CA HIS A 194 -21.30 -19.97 40.26
C HIS A 194 -20.05 -20.49 39.56
N ARG A 195 -19.75 -19.92 38.39
CA ARG A 195 -18.50 -20.05 37.66
C ARG A 195 -17.75 -18.72 37.74
N VAL A 196 -16.49 -18.76 38.13
CA VAL A 196 -15.62 -17.59 38.09
C VAL A 196 -15.07 -17.43 36.68
N VAL A 197 -15.17 -16.23 36.13
CA VAL A 197 -14.52 -15.88 34.86
C VAL A 197 -13.05 -15.62 35.17
N ASN A 198 -12.18 -16.53 34.71
CA ASN A 198 -10.75 -16.53 35.03
C ASN A 198 -9.92 -15.62 34.11
N ARG A 199 -10.49 -15.16 33.00
CA ARG A 199 -9.88 -14.23 32.05
C ARG A 199 -10.87 -13.15 31.67
N ILE A 200 -10.49 -11.90 31.88
CA ILE A 200 -11.24 -10.75 31.43
C ILE A 200 -10.45 -10.14 30.29
N ASP A 201 -10.74 -10.52 29.06
CA ASP A 201 -10.14 -9.84 27.91
C ASP A 201 -10.84 -8.48 27.76
N LEU A 202 -10.36 -7.49 28.53
CA LEU A 202 -10.93 -6.15 28.67
C LEU A 202 -11.14 -5.41 27.34
N VAL A 203 -10.53 -5.89 26.27
CA VAL A 203 -10.58 -5.27 24.95
C VAL A 203 -12.00 -5.33 24.35
N HIS A 204 -12.75 -6.42 24.57
CA HIS A 204 -14.13 -6.58 24.05
C HIS A 204 -15.15 -5.60 24.62
N THR A 205 -14.79 -4.81 25.62
CA THR A 205 -15.71 -3.92 26.33
C THR A 205 -16.00 -2.61 25.61
N ARG A 206 -15.18 -2.24 24.62
CA ARG A 206 -15.14 -0.88 24.06
C ARG A 206 -15.78 -0.72 22.70
N VAL A 207 -16.29 -1.79 22.07
CA VAL A 207 -16.74 -1.76 20.66
C VAL A 207 -18.05 -2.49 20.40
N ASP A 208 -18.85 -1.91 19.51
CA ASP A 208 -20.07 -2.49 18.95
C ASP A 208 -19.73 -3.47 17.81
N ILE A 209 -19.32 -4.69 18.17
CA ILE A 209 -19.01 -5.76 17.22
C ILE A 209 -20.19 -6.09 16.30
N PRO A 210 -21.46 -6.17 16.77
CA PRO A 210 -22.61 -6.36 15.88
C PRO A 210 -22.72 -5.31 14.77
N ARG A 211 -22.50 -4.04 15.08
CA ARG A 211 -22.48 -2.98 14.05
C ARG A 211 -21.37 -3.20 13.03
N ALA A 212 -20.15 -3.51 13.49
CA ALA A 212 -19.03 -3.81 12.59
C ALA A 212 -19.34 -5.03 11.69
N ALA A 213 -19.97 -6.05 12.26
CA ALA A 213 -20.37 -7.26 11.54
C ALA A 213 -21.42 -6.98 10.46
N ASP A 214 -22.40 -6.09 10.71
CA ASP A 214 -23.38 -5.73 9.70
C ASP A 214 -22.76 -4.97 8.53
N VAL A 215 -21.86 -4.02 8.80
CA VAL A 215 -21.12 -3.28 7.76
C VAL A 215 -20.29 -4.23 6.90
N VAL A 216 -19.54 -5.15 7.51
CA VAL A 216 -18.74 -6.14 6.79
C VAL A 216 -19.62 -7.13 6.03
N ALA A 217 -20.69 -7.65 6.64
CA ALA A 217 -21.62 -8.56 5.98
C ALA A 217 -22.32 -7.90 4.78
N GLN A 218 -22.67 -6.62 4.88
CA GLN A 218 -23.19 -5.84 3.77
C GLN A 218 -22.18 -5.74 2.62
N GLY A 219 -20.95 -5.32 2.93
CA GLY A 219 -19.89 -5.19 1.93
C GLY A 219 -19.57 -6.51 1.22
N LEU A 220 -19.50 -7.62 1.97
CA LEU A 220 -19.34 -8.96 1.41
C LEU A 220 -20.50 -9.34 0.49
N TRP A 221 -21.75 -9.12 0.93
CA TRP A 221 -22.94 -9.46 0.15
C TRP A 221 -23.04 -8.66 -1.15
N GLU A 222 -22.80 -7.34 -1.09
CA GLU A 222 -22.78 -6.46 -2.27
C GLU A 222 -21.66 -6.87 -3.25
N THR A 223 -20.48 -7.19 -2.73
CA THR A 223 -19.34 -7.62 -3.56
C THR A 223 -19.62 -8.97 -4.22
N CYS A 224 -20.22 -9.93 -3.50
CA CYS A 224 -20.69 -11.19 -4.08
C CYS A 224 -21.73 -10.95 -5.19
N GLY A 225 -22.68 -10.03 -4.97
CA GLY A 225 -23.71 -9.66 -5.95
C GLY A 225 -23.12 -9.09 -7.24
N ARG A 226 -21.97 -8.44 -7.17
CA ARG A 226 -21.19 -7.93 -8.32
C ARG A 226 -20.19 -8.94 -8.89
N GLN A 227 -20.28 -10.21 -8.50
CA GLN A 227 -19.35 -11.29 -8.88
C GLN A 227 -17.90 -11.03 -8.47
N GLY A 228 -17.67 -10.20 -7.44
CA GLY A 228 -16.37 -10.01 -6.83
C GLY A 228 -15.92 -11.21 -6.00
N TRP A 229 -14.61 -11.32 -5.81
CA TRP A 229 -13.95 -12.40 -5.06
C TRP A 229 -13.11 -11.89 -3.88
N LYS A 230 -13.03 -10.57 -3.70
CA LYS A 230 -12.28 -9.90 -2.63
C LYS A 230 -13.04 -8.67 -2.14
N TYR A 231 -13.01 -8.39 -0.84
CA TYR A 231 -13.55 -7.20 -0.19
C TYR A 231 -12.57 -6.70 0.87
N ALA A 232 -12.27 -5.40 0.88
CA ALA A 232 -11.40 -4.78 1.88
C ALA A 232 -12.23 -3.83 2.74
N ALA A 233 -12.18 -4.00 4.07
CA ALA A 233 -12.73 -3.04 5.02
C ALA A 233 -11.61 -2.18 5.58
N SER A 234 -11.77 -0.85 5.52
CA SER A 234 -10.78 0.11 6.01
C SER A 234 -11.18 0.71 7.36
N ALA A 235 -10.18 1.24 8.08
CA ALA A 235 -10.39 1.95 9.33
C ALA A 235 -11.39 3.12 9.22
N VAL A 236 -11.55 3.74 8.04
CA VAL A 236 -12.50 4.85 7.83
C VAL A 236 -13.95 4.45 8.12
N HIS A 237 -14.32 3.20 7.85
CA HIS A 237 -15.69 2.72 8.02
C HIS A 237 -15.91 1.94 9.32
N LEU A 238 -14.83 1.52 9.98
CA LEU A 238 -14.84 0.62 11.13
C LEU A 238 -13.93 1.12 12.26
N ASP A 239 -13.77 2.44 12.43
CA ASP A 239 -12.74 3.04 13.28
C ASP A 239 -12.72 2.46 14.71
N ASP A 240 -13.89 2.35 15.34
CA ASP A 240 -14.03 1.74 16.67
C ASP A 240 -13.45 0.31 16.70
N TYR A 241 -13.77 -0.51 15.69
CA TYR A 241 -13.29 -1.89 15.60
C TYR A 241 -11.80 -1.99 15.32
N PHE A 242 -11.23 -1.10 14.50
CA PHE A 242 -9.79 -1.01 14.31
C PHE A 242 -9.08 -0.55 15.59
N GLY A 243 -9.64 0.44 16.31
CA GLY A 243 -9.18 0.83 17.64
C GLY A 243 -9.15 -0.35 18.61
N PHE A 244 -10.16 -1.22 18.57
CA PHE A 244 -10.20 -2.46 19.34
C PHE A 244 -9.09 -3.44 18.96
N LEU A 245 -8.86 -3.71 17.68
CA LEU A 245 -7.78 -4.61 17.26
C LEU A 245 -6.39 -4.06 17.64
N ARG A 246 -6.21 -2.73 17.61
CA ARG A 246 -4.96 -2.08 18.08
C ARG A 246 -4.73 -2.33 19.57
N LEU A 247 -5.77 -2.17 20.38
CA LEU A 247 -5.72 -2.48 21.82
C LEU A 247 -5.54 -3.99 22.08
N ALA A 248 -6.01 -4.86 21.18
CA ALA A 248 -5.85 -6.31 21.28
C ALA A 248 -4.43 -6.81 21.00
N GLY A 249 -3.52 -5.95 20.50
CA GLY A 249 -2.14 -6.31 20.19
C GLY A 249 -1.76 -6.19 18.71
N LEU A 250 -2.61 -5.59 17.87
CA LEU A 250 -2.31 -5.29 16.46
C LEU A 250 -2.16 -3.78 16.23
N PRO A 251 -1.13 -3.11 16.78
CA PRO A 251 -1.06 -1.64 16.83
C PRO A 251 -1.02 -0.96 15.46
N GLN A 252 -0.52 -1.66 14.43
CA GLN A 252 -0.33 -1.11 13.08
C GLN A 252 -1.51 -1.39 12.14
N ILE A 253 -2.59 -2.03 12.61
CA ILE A 253 -3.67 -2.50 11.74
C ILE A 253 -4.45 -1.34 11.07
N GLU A 254 -4.61 -1.43 9.75
CA GLU A 254 -5.23 -0.44 8.87
C GLU A 254 -6.33 -1.03 7.97
N ALA A 255 -6.23 -2.32 7.61
CA ALA A 255 -7.20 -3.00 6.75
C ALA A 255 -7.55 -4.44 7.18
N LEU A 256 -8.79 -4.87 6.89
CA LEU A 256 -9.26 -6.25 6.91
C LEU A 256 -9.58 -6.70 5.48
N ASP A 257 -8.80 -7.64 4.95
CA ASP A 257 -8.93 -8.10 3.56
C ASP A 257 -9.58 -9.48 3.49
N PHE A 258 -10.82 -9.54 3.02
CA PHE A 258 -11.57 -10.78 2.83
C PHE A 258 -11.40 -11.28 1.40
N SER A 259 -11.14 -12.57 1.21
CA SER A 259 -11.12 -13.21 -0.11
C SER A 259 -11.83 -14.57 -0.08
N TRP A 260 -12.43 -14.99 -1.19
CA TRP A 260 -13.22 -16.22 -1.23
C TRP A 260 -13.28 -16.88 -2.62
N PRO A 261 -13.50 -18.20 -2.68
CA PRO A 261 -13.74 -18.89 -3.94
C PRO A 261 -15.15 -18.62 -4.51
N PRO A 262 -15.39 -18.89 -5.81
CA PRO A 262 -16.71 -18.72 -6.42
C PRO A 262 -17.84 -19.52 -5.73
N SER A 263 -17.53 -20.61 -5.04
CA SER A 263 -18.49 -21.39 -4.26
C SER A 263 -19.12 -20.59 -3.11
N PHE A 264 -18.33 -19.74 -2.43
CA PHE A 264 -18.81 -18.92 -1.32
C PHE A 264 -19.83 -17.88 -1.78
N ALA A 265 -19.54 -17.17 -2.88
CA ALA A 265 -20.46 -16.16 -3.42
C ALA A 265 -21.83 -16.76 -3.74
N ARG A 266 -21.86 -17.97 -4.34
CA ARG A 266 -23.11 -18.69 -4.58
C ARG A 266 -23.85 -19.02 -3.28
N ALA A 267 -23.15 -19.53 -2.27
CA ALA A 267 -23.74 -19.89 -0.99
C ALA A 267 -24.33 -18.68 -0.24
N VAL A 268 -23.62 -17.54 -0.27
CA VAL A 268 -24.06 -16.26 0.32
C VAL A 268 -25.32 -15.75 -0.36
N LEU A 269 -25.33 -15.70 -1.69
CA LEU A 269 -26.49 -15.17 -2.45
C LEU A 269 -27.71 -16.10 -2.39
N SER A 270 -27.51 -17.41 -2.15
CA SER A 270 -28.60 -18.38 -1.99
C SER A 270 -29.13 -18.50 -0.55
N SER A 271 -28.54 -17.79 0.41
CA SER A 271 -28.88 -17.89 1.84
C SER A 271 -29.47 -16.58 2.37
N PRO A 272 -30.28 -16.60 3.45
CA PRO A 272 -30.68 -15.38 4.15
C PRO A 272 -29.45 -14.59 4.64
N ARG A 273 -29.46 -13.26 4.48
CA ARG A 273 -28.36 -12.36 4.92
C ARG A 273 -28.02 -12.52 6.40
N SER A 274 -29.00 -12.89 7.24
CA SER A 274 -28.78 -13.18 8.67
C SER A 274 -27.73 -14.27 8.91
N ARG A 275 -27.60 -15.27 8.03
CA ARG A 275 -26.56 -16.30 8.15
C ARG A 275 -25.15 -15.73 7.93
N LEU A 276 -24.99 -14.87 6.93
CA LEU A 276 -23.73 -14.19 6.67
C LEU A 276 -23.37 -13.28 7.84
N PHE A 277 -24.33 -12.49 8.32
CA PHE A 277 -24.18 -11.65 9.51
C PHE A 277 -23.69 -12.46 10.71
N THR A 278 -24.35 -13.59 11.04
CA THR A 278 -23.94 -14.45 12.17
C THR A 278 -22.51 -14.96 11.98
N SER A 279 -22.15 -15.39 10.77
CA SER A 279 -20.81 -15.91 10.48
C SER A 279 -19.73 -14.83 10.66
N VAL A 280 -19.97 -13.64 10.12
CA VAL A 280 -19.08 -12.48 10.26
C VAL A 280 -18.96 -12.06 11.73
N ALA A 281 -20.08 -11.98 12.46
CA ALA A 281 -20.06 -11.62 13.87
C ALA A 281 -19.17 -12.56 14.69
N ARG A 282 -19.29 -13.88 14.48
CA ARG A 282 -18.43 -14.87 15.16
C ARG A 282 -16.95 -14.70 14.85
N ILE A 283 -16.61 -14.44 13.58
CA ILE A 283 -15.24 -14.14 13.16
C ILE A 283 -14.73 -12.91 13.91
N LEU A 284 -15.49 -11.80 13.89
CA LEU A 284 -15.07 -10.55 14.52
C LEU A 284 -14.95 -10.66 16.05
N TYR A 285 -15.79 -11.48 16.70
CA TYR A 285 -15.64 -11.81 18.12
C TYR A 285 -14.36 -12.61 18.41
N ALA A 286 -13.99 -13.56 17.55
CA ALA A 286 -12.78 -14.36 17.76
C ALA A 286 -11.50 -13.52 17.61
N LEU A 287 -11.48 -12.50 16.75
CA LEU A 287 -10.28 -11.67 16.51
C LEU A 287 -9.80 -10.85 17.72
N GLY A 288 -10.61 -10.69 18.76
CA GLY A 288 -10.18 -10.02 20.00
C GLY A 288 -9.44 -10.89 20.99
N ASP A 289 -9.37 -12.20 20.73
CA ASP A 289 -8.74 -13.14 21.64
C ASP A 289 -7.22 -12.97 21.64
N SER A 290 -6.64 -12.75 22.83
CA SER A 290 -5.22 -12.51 23.00
C SER A 290 -4.33 -13.65 22.47
N ALA A 291 -4.80 -14.90 22.51
CA ALA A 291 -4.04 -16.04 21.98
C ALA A 291 -4.11 -16.11 20.44
N ILE A 292 -5.22 -15.71 19.83
CA ILE A 292 -5.32 -15.56 18.37
C ILE A 292 -4.39 -14.44 17.90
N VAL A 293 -4.44 -13.28 18.57
CA VAL A 293 -3.58 -12.14 18.23
C VAL A 293 -2.09 -12.48 18.42
N ALA A 294 -1.73 -13.12 19.54
CA ALA A 294 -0.36 -13.57 19.77
C ALA A 294 0.11 -14.54 18.68
N GLY A 295 -0.72 -15.52 18.31
CA GLY A 295 -0.42 -16.44 17.22
C GLY A 295 -0.19 -15.73 15.88
N LEU A 296 -1.02 -14.73 15.55
CA LEU A 296 -0.87 -13.91 14.35
C LEU A 296 0.44 -13.10 14.36
N VAL A 297 0.77 -12.47 15.48
CA VAL A 297 2.01 -11.68 15.65
C VAL A 297 3.25 -12.56 15.56
N GLU A 298 3.17 -13.82 16.03
CA GLU A 298 4.21 -14.83 15.86
C GLU A 298 4.32 -15.39 14.43
N GLY A 299 3.48 -14.91 13.49
CA GLY A 299 3.49 -15.34 12.09
C GLY A 299 2.79 -16.68 11.82
N ARG A 300 2.00 -17.19 12.78
CA ARG A 300 1.25 -18.45 12.64
C ARG A 300 -0.01 -18.23 11.80
N LEU A 301 -0.41 -19.27 11.07
CA LEU A 301 -1.69 -19.29 10.35
C LEU A 301 -2.81 -19.67 11.32
N ILE A 302 -3.85 -18.84 11.45
CA ILE A 302 -5.02 -19.19 12.28
C ILE A 302 -6.14 -19.66 11.36
N CYS A 303 -6.78 -20.79 11.65
CA CYS A 303 -7.93 -21.28 10.91
C CYS A 303 -9.17 -21.29 11.81
N LEU A 304 -10.11 -20.39 11.53
CA LEU A 304 -11.41 -20.34 12.19
C LEU A 304 -12.39 -21.29 11.46
N GLN A 305 -12.92 -22.29 12.15
CA GLN A 305 -13.94 -23.18 11.62
C GLN A 305 -15.33 -22.60 11.89
N GLU A 306 -16.06 -22.26 10.82
CA GLU A 306 -17.40 -21.68 10.86
C GLU A 306 -18.37 -22.49 9.97
N GLY A 307 -19.01 -23.48 10.58
CA GLY A 307 -19.94 -24.37 9.89
C GLY A 307 -19.24 -25.27 8.89
N THR A 308 -19.57 -25.12 7.61
CA THR A 308 -18.93 -25.82 6.48
C THR A 308 -17.78 -25.03 5.86
N CYS A 309 -17.51 -23.83 6.38
CA CYS A 309 -16.51 -22.90 5.89
C CYS A 309 -15.33 -22.85 6.87
N CYS A 310 -14.12 -22.67 6.32
CA CYS A 310 -12.92 -22.35 7.11
C CYS A 310 -12.46 -20.94 6.74
N VAL A 311 -12.06 -20.13 7.72
CA VAL A 311 -11.49 -18.80 7.48
C VAL A 311 -10.06 -18.78 7.98
N TYR A 312 -9.13 -18.63 7.04
CA TYR A 312 -7.69 -18.60 7.29
C TYR A 312 -7.24 -17.17 7.50
N LEU A 313 -6.57 -16.91 8.62
CA LEU A 313 -6.11 -15.61 9.05
C LEU A 313 -4.58 -15.55 9.06
N ASP A 314 -4.03 -14.49 8.46
CA ASP A 314 -2.63 -14.15 8.56
C ASP A 314 -2.39 -12.64 8.40
N LEU A 315 -1.29 -12.16 8.96
CA LEU A 315 -0.87 -10.76 8.84
C LEU A 315 0.01 -10.55 7.60
N SER A 316 -0.11 -9.36 7.02
CA SER A 316 0.71 -8.91 5.89
C SER A 316 1.03 -7.42 6.00
N GLN A 317 1.90 -6.94 5.12
CA GLN A 317 2.26 -5.52 5.01
C GLN A 317 2.79 -4.91 6.32
N LYS A 318 3.67 -5.64 7.03
CA LYS A 318 4.18 -5.27 8.38
C LYS A 318 3.05 -5.11 9.41
N ASN A 319 2.15 -6.09 9.46
CA ASN A 319 1.01 -6.15 10.37
C ASN A 319 -0.06 -5.06 10.14
N ARG A 320 0.00 -4.34 9.01
CA ARG A 320 -1.01 -3.34 8.62
C ARG A 320 -2.28 -3.93 8.05
N CYS A 321 -2.20 -5.16 7.54
CA CYS A 321 -3.35 -5.82 6.93
C CYS A 321 -3.53 -7.22 7.52
N LEU A 322 -4.73 -7.48 8.04
CA LEU A 322 -5.19 -8.81 8.44
C LEU A 322 -5.97 -9.41 7.29
N ASN A 323 -5.47 -10.52 6.73
CA ASN A 323 -6.12 -11.23 5.65
C ASN A 323 -7.06 -12.30 6.21
N LEU A 324 -8.26 -12.42 5.63
CA LEU A 324 -9.29 -13.39 5.96
C LEU A 324 -9.65 -14.16 4.68
N SER A 325 -9.03 -15.32 4.49
CA SER A 325 -9.20 -16.14 3.28
C SER A 325 -10.19 -17.27 3.55
N ILE A 326 -11.29 -17.29 2.82
CA ILE A 326 -12.40 -18.23 2.99
C ILE A 326 -12.13 -19.52 2.22
N ASP A 327 -12.37 -20.67 2.85
CA ASP A 327 -12.21 -22.05 2.41
C ASP A 327 -10.80 -22.53 2.04
N ALA A 328 -9.88 -21.62 1.68
CA ALA A 328 -8.48 -21.94 1.43
C ALA A 328 -7.53 -20.85 1.98
N PRO A 329 -6.32 -21.22 2.45
CA PRO A 329 -5.28 -20.25 2.71
C PRO A 329 -4.92 -19.51 1.42
N ARG A 330 -4.64 -18.22 1.51
CA ARG A 330 -4.16 -17.45 0.35
C ARG A 330 -2.80 -17.96 -0.12
N VAL A 331 -2.60 -17.92 -1.43
CA VAL A 331 -1.28 -18.11 -2.03
C VAL A 331 -0.55 -16.78 -1.95
N LYS A 332 0.57 -16.74 -1.21
CA LYS A 332 1.41 -15.55 -1.10
C LYS A 332 2.34 -15.51 -2.29
N ALA A 333 2.14 -14.52 -3.16
CA ALA A 333 3.08 -14.31 -4.25
C ALA A 333 4.41 -13.82 -3.71
N GLY A 334 5.50 -14.24 -4.34
CA GLY A 334 6.86 -13.87 -3.95
C GLY A 334 7.70 -13.42 -5.14
N LEU A 335 8.87 -12.85 -4.85
CA LEU A 335 9.86 -12.47 -5.85
C LEU A 335 10.20 -13.59 -6.87
N PRO A 336 10.31 -14.89 -6.50
CA PRO A 336 10.56 -15.96 -7.45
C PRO A 336 9.47 -16.15 -8.51
N GLU A 337 8.21 -15.86 -8.19
CA GLU A 337 7.10 -15.96 -9.14
C GLU A 337 7.14 -14.83 -10.16
N CYS A 338 7.55 -13.63 -9.72
CA CYS A 338 7.82 -12.50 -10.60
C CYS A 338 8.96 -12.83 -11.59
N LEU A 339 10.06 -13.41 -11.11
CA LEU A 339 11.17 -13.86 -11.97
C LEU A 339 10.76 -15.02 -12.89
N GLY A 340 9.86 -15.90 -12.45
CA GLY A 340 9.33 -17.01 -13.25
C GLY A 340 8.65 -16.58 -14.55
N ARG A 341 8.17 -15.34 -14.63
CA ARG A 341 7.59 -14.73 -15.85
C ARG A 341 8.65 -14.20 -16.83
N MET A 342 9.92 -14.17 -16.43
CA MET A 342 11.04 -13.62 -17.20
C MET A 342 12.14 -14.68 -17.38
N PRO A 343 11.92 -15.67 -18.27
CA PRO A 343 12.83 -16.79 -18.44
C PRO A 343 14.24 -16.40 -18.90
N ALA A 344 14.41 -15.30 -19.64
CA ALA A 344 15.74 -14.86 -20.09
C ALA A 344 16.55 -14.29 -18.91
N VAL A 345 15.93 -13.41 -18.12
CA VAL A 345 16.52 -12.87 -16.88
C VAL A 345 16.90 -14.00 -15.92
N ARG A 346 16.00 -14.97 -15.73
CA ARG A 346 16.25 -16.15 -14.90
C ARG A 346 17.40 -17.01 -15.44
N GLY A 347 17.49 -17.17 -16.76
CA GLY A 347 18.60 -17.90 -17.38
C GLY A 347 19.95 -17.27 -17.03
N THR A 348 20.06 -15.94 -17.23
CA THR A 348 21.28 -15.20 -16.89
C THR A 348 21.64 -15.26 -15.41
N SER A 349 20.66 -15.20 -14.48
CA SER A 349 20.97 -15.31 -13.05
C SER A 349 21.52 -16.68 -12.67
N LEU A 350 21.00 -17.75 -13.29
CA LEU A 350 21.49 -19.12 -13.08
C LEU A 350 22.87 -19.37 -13.69
N GLU A 351 23.19 -18.71 -14.81
CA GLU A 351 24.50 -18.81 -15.47
C GLU A 351 25.60 -18.06 -14.71
N GLN A 352 25.24 -17.03 -13.94
CA GLN A 352 26.18 -16.13 -13.25
C GLN A 352 25.84 -15.92 -11.76
N PRO A 353 25.72 -16.99 -10.94
CA PRO A 353 25.14 -16.95 -9.59
C PRO A 353 25.96 -16.18 -8.55
N GLU A 354 27.19 -15.76 -8.84
CA GLU A 354 28.05 -15.03 -7.91
C GLU A 354 28.51 -13.68 -8.50
N ALA A 355 27.86 -13.21 -9.57
CA ALA A 355 28.31 -12.02 -10.30
C ALA A 355 28.33 -10.74 -9.45
N PHE A 356 27.49 -10.65 -8.41
CA PHE A 356 27.40 -9.49 -7.52
C PHE A 356 27.91 -9.80 -6.10
N ARG A 357 28.67 -10.90 -5.90
CA ARG A 357 29.25 -11.23 -4.60
C ARG A 357 30.13 -10.10 -4.09
N GLY A 358 29.76 -9.56 -2.92
CA GLY A 358 30.48 -8.44 -2.28
C GLY A 358 30.11 -7.07 -2.86
N ASP A 359 29.08 -7.00 -3.70
CA ASP A 359 28.54 -5.77 -4.27
C ASP A 359 27.16 -5.47 -3.70
N ARG A 360 26.96 -4.20 -3.37
CA ARG A 360 25.64 -3.62 -3.10
C ARG A 360 25.09 -3.00 -4.36
N VAL A 361 23.78 -3.12 -4.56
CA VAL A 361 23.09 -2.54 -5.71
C VAL A 361 22.13 -1.47 -5.24
N LEU A 362 22.33 -0.23 -5.70
CA LEU A 362 21.34 0.83 -5.62
C LEU A 362 20.55 0.84 -6.93
N LEU A 363 19.29 0.39 -6.85
CA LEU A 363 18.37 0.31 -7.96
C LEU A 363 17.39 1.49 -7.94
N ILE A 364 17.29 2.25 -9.02
CA ILE A 364 16.27 3.31 -9.17
C ILE A 364 15.39 2.93 -10.35
N HIS A 365 14.16 2.51 -10.11
CA HIS A 365 13.32 1.94 -11.17
C HIS A 365 11.83 1.99 -10.84
N HIS A 366 10.96 1.80 -11.84
CA HIS A 366 9.51 1.65 -11.65
C HIS A 366 9.12 0.43 -10.81
N LEU A 367 8.00 0.54 -10.09
CA LEU A 367 7.42 -0.58 -9.35
C LEU A 367 6.52 -1.43 -10.26
N THR A 368 7.09 -2.48 -10.86
CA THR A 368 6.36 -3.48 -11.66
C THR A 368 6.76 -4.90 -11.28
N GLY A 369 5.98 -5.90 -11.71
CA GLY A 369 6.31 -7.31 -11.49
C GLY A 369 7.65 -7.71 -12.13
N GLU A 370 8.01 -7.13 -13.28
CA GLU A 370 9.27 -7.38 -13.97
C GLU A 370 10.45 -6.86 -13.17
N VAL A 371 10.34 -5.69 -12.56
CA VAL A 371 11.41 -5.14 -11.72
C VAL A 371 11.55 -5.93 -10.42
N LEU A 372 10.45 -6.40 -9.83
CA LEU A 372 10.51 -7.33 -8.70
C LEU A 372 11.23 -8.63 -9.09
N GLY A 373 10.96 -9.20 -10.26
CA GLY A 373 11.71 -10.36 -10.74
C GLY A 373 13.18 -10.06 -11.02
N PHE A 374 13.52 -8.85 -11.47
CA PHE A 374 14.92 -8.42 -11.63
C PHE A 374 15.65 -8.31 -10.29
N ILE A 375 14.97 -7.82 -9.24
CA ILE A 375 15.49 -7.81 -7.87
C ILE A 375 15.76 -9.22 -7.36
N GLN A 376 14.87 -10.19 -7.66
CA GLN A 376 15.15 -11.59 -7.36
C GLN A 376 16.42 -12.07 -8.08
N ALA A 377 16.59 -11.74 -9.35
CA ALA A 377 17.75 -12.15 -10.13
C ALA A 377 19.05 -11.60 -9.54
N LEU A 378 19.07 -10.34 -9.07
CA LEU A 378 20.22 -9.77 -8.37
C LEU A 378 20.55 -10.53 -7.07
N ALA A 379 19.52 -10.92 -6.31
CA ALA A 379 19.70 -11.73 -5.10
C ALA A 379 20.20 -13.15 -5.42
N ASP A 380 19.67 -13.78 -6.48
CA ASP A 380 20.13 -15.09 -6.98
C ASP A 380 21.59 -15.03 -7.48
N MET A 381 22.09 -13.84 -7.82
CA MET A 381 23.47 -13.57 -8.26
C MET A 381 24.39 -13.10 -7.11
N ASP A 382 23.98 -13.34 -5.86
CA ASP A 382 24.74 -13.13 -4.61
C ASP A 382 25.04 -11.65 -4.28
N ALA A 383 24.17 -10.72 -4.67
CA ALA A 383 24.26 -9.33 -4.25
C ALA A 383 24.16 -9.21 -2.71
N SER A 384 25.11 -8.51 -2.08
CA SER A 384 25.14 -8.33 -0.61
C SER A 384 23.90 -7.59 -0.09
N ARG A 385 23.39 -6.63 -0.87
CA ARG A 385 22.21 -5.82 -0.57
C ARG A 385 21.64 -5.22 -1.84
N VAL A 386 20.32 -5.22 -1.97
CA VAL A 386 19.58 -4.51 -3.01
C VAL A 386 18.70 -3.45 -2.36
N GLU A 387 19.07 -2.19 -2.56
CA GLU A 387 18.31 -1.04 -2.09
C GLU A 387 17.64 -0.36 -3.28
N THR A 388 16.32 -0.23 -3.23
CA THR A 388 15.52 0.23 -4.36
C THR A 388 14.80 1.54 -4.04
N LEU A 389 14.93 2.52 -4.93
CA LEU A 389 14.12 3.74 -4.95
C LEU A 389 13.09 3.65 -6.09
N TRP A 390 11.82 3.55 -5.72
CA TRP A 390 10.71 3.41 -6.65
C TRP A 390 10.37 4.72 -7.36
N VAL A 391 10.43 4.68 -8.70
CA VAL A 391 9.94 5.74 -9.59
C VAL A 391 8.44 5.55 -9.80
N LYS A 392 7.60 6.28 -9.04
CA LYS A 392 6.13 6.22 -9.11
C LYS A 392 5.55 7.47 -9.76
N TYR A 393 4.89 7.29 -10.90
CA TYR A 393 4.30 8.39 -11.68
C TYR A 393 2.83 8.67 -11.31
N ALA A 394 1.92 7.81 -11.77
CA ALA A 394 0.48 7.90 -11.56
C ALA A 394 -0.10 6.48 -11.36
N GLY A 395 -1.23 6.38 -10.64
CA GLY A 395 -1.88 5.10 -10.35
C GLY A 395 -1.60 4.55 -8.93
N SER A 396 -2.45 3.62 -8.49
CA SER A 396 -2.30 2.90 -7.23
C SER A 396 -1.28 1.77 -7.37
N VAL A 397 -0.44 1.58 -6.36
CA VAL A 397 0.43 0.40 -6.29
C VAL A 397 -0.44 -0.84 -6.12
N GLU A 398 -0.20 -1.88 -6.91
CA GLU A 398 -0.92 -3.13 -6.75
C GLU A 398 -0.69 -3.69 -5.34
N PRO A 399 -1.76 -4.04 -4.60
CA PRO A 399 -1.63 -4.56 -3.23
C PRO A 399 -0.71 -5.78 -3.14
N ALA A 400 -0.68 -6.63 -4.18
CA ALA A 400 0.20 -7.79 -4.26
C ALA A 400 1.68 -7.39 -4.28
N PHE A 401 2.06 -6.32 -5.00
CA PHE A 401 3.45 -5.85 -5.02
C PHE A 401 3.86 -5.24 -3.67
N ARG A 402 2.96 -4.46 -3.05
CA ARG A 402 3.19 -3.91 -1.70
C ARG A 402 3.39 -5.03 -0.69
N GLU A 403 2.61 -6.11 -0.81
CA GLU A 403 2.77 -7.27 0.05
C GLU A 403 4.12 -7.95 -0.13
N ILE A 404 4.53 -8.24 -1.38
CA ILE A 404 5.83 -8.85 -1.68
C ILE A 404 6.94 -8.03 -1.03
N ILE A 405 7.01 -6.74 -1.33
CA ILE A 405 8.03 -5.81 -0.84
C ILE A 405 8.14 -5.84 0.68
N LEU A 406 7.01 -5.79 1.39
CA LEU A 406 6.97 -5.69 2.84
C LEU A 406 7.18 -7.03 3.56
N SER A 407 7.21 -8.14 2.83
CA SER A 407 7.49 -9.48 3.36
C SER A 407 8.97 -9.85 3.35
N LEU A 408 9.80 -9.06 2.66
CA LEU A 408 11.20 -9.39 2.41
C LEU A 408 12.11 -8.99 3.58
N PRO A 409 13.22 -9.72 3.78
CA PRO A 409 14.17 -9.42 4.85
C PRO A 409 14.91 -8.11 4.62
N GLU A 410 14.78 -7.16 5.56
CA GLU A 410 15.41 -5.82 5.48
C GLU A 410 16.95 -5.83 5.49
N THR A 411 17.54 -6.96 5.88
CA THR A 411 18.99 -7.17 5.81
C THR A 411 19.48 -7.16 4.36
N LEU A 412 18.71 -7.77 3.45
CA LEU A 412 19.04 -7.90 2.03
C LEU A 412 18.30 -6.87 1.17
N PHE A 413 17.03 -6.56 1.47
CA PHE A 413 16.19 -5.70 0.64
C PHE A 413 15.74 -4.45 1.38
N ARG A 414 15.95 -3.27 0.80
CA ARG A 414 15.41 -2.00 1.32
C ARG A 414 14.68 -1.26 0.22
N PHE A 415 13.54 -0.67 0.54
CA PHE A 415 12.65 -0.06 -0.45
C PHE A 415 12.24 1.34 -0.04
N HIS A 416 12.34 2.27 -0.97
CA HIS A 416 12.07 3.68 -0.78
C HIS A 416 11.23 4.21 -1.94
N GLY A 417 10.56 5.33 -1.75
CA GLY A 417 9.80 5.98 -2.81
C GLY A 417 9.36 7.37 -2.37
N VAL A 418 8.80 8.12 -3.30
CA VAL A 418 8.17 9.41 -3.00
C VAL A 418 6.66 9.34 -3.25
N THR A 419 5.90 10.10 -2.47
CA THR A 419 4.45 10.21 -2.59
C THR A 419 4.08 11.68 -2.88
N PRO A 420 3.17 11.95 -3.83
CA PRO A 420 2.68 13.30 -4.09
C PRO A 420 1.78 13.78 -2.95
N VAL A 421 1.93 15.06 -2.59
CA VAL A 421 1.05 15.81 -1.70
C VAL A 421 0.52 17.00 -2.49
N PRO A 422 -0.78 17.05 -2.80
CA PRO A 422 -1.38 18.17 -3.54
C PRO A 422 -1.14 19.51 -2.85
N GLU A 423 -0.78 20.52 -3.64
CA GLU A 423 -0.69 21.90 -3.18
C GLU A 423 -2.08 22.56 -3.09
N ALA A 424 -2.16 23.73 -2.46
CA ALA A 424 -3.42 24.45 -2.27
C ALA A 424 -4.12 24.85 -3.59
N ASP A 425 -3.37 24.90 -4.70
CA ASP A 425 -3.91 25.19 -6.04
C ASP A 425 -4.65 24.02 -6.67
N GLY A 426 -4.55 22.81 -6.11
CA GLY A 426 -5.16 21.58 -6.65
C GLY A 426 -4.57 21.11 -7.98
N VAL A 427 -3.50 21.75 -8.49
CA VAL A 427 -2.84 21.44 -9.76
C VAL A 427 -1.47 20.83 -9.49
N HIS A 428 -0.63 21.51 -8.72
CA HIS A 428 0.70 21.04 -8.40
C HIS A 428 0.71 20.05 -7.23
N SER A 429 1.80 19.30 -7.12
CA SER A 429 2.07 18.45 -5.97
C SER A 429 3.53 18.57 -5.61
N ARG A 430 3.81 18.76 -4.33
CA ARG A 430 5.14 18.50 -3.77
C ARG A 430 5.30 17.02 -3.48
N PHE A 431 6.52 16.54 -3.46
CA PHE A 431 6.81 15.12 -3.25
C PHE A 431 7.56 14.91 -1.94
N MET A 432 7.03 14.00 -1.12
CA MET A 432 7.59 13.64 0.19
C MET A 432 8.05 12.19 0.19
N LEU A 433 8.93 11.82 1.13
CA LEU A 433 9.33 10.43 1.33
C LEU A 433 8.10 9.58 1.69
N SER A 434 7.93 8.45 1.01
CA SER A 434 6.80 7.55 1.19
C SER A 434 7.00 6.63 2.40
N GLU A 435 5.97 6.54 3.25
CA GLU A 435 5.89 5.59 4.38
C GLU A 435 5.29 4.24 3.95
N ASP A 436 5.00 4.05 2.65
CA ASP A 436 4.40 2.82 2.15
C ASP A 436 5.37 1.64 2.12
N TYR A 437 6.67 1.91 1.93
CA TYR A 437 7.69 0.90 1.61
C TYR A 437 8.70 0.66 2.74
N ALA A 438 9.04 1.70 3.51
CA ALA A 438 9.93 1.62 4.66
C ALA A 438 9.46 2.56 5.78
N ALA A 439 9.79 2.22 7.02
CA ALA A 439 9.60 3.14 8.14
C ALA A 439 10.53 4.35 7.97
N ALA A 440 10.11 5.53 8.44
CA ALA A 440 10.92 6.75 8.37
C ALA A 440 12.17 6.71 9.29
N GLU A 441 12.30 5.68 10.12
CA GLU A 441 13.44 5.45 11.01
C GLU A 441 14.74 5.35 10.19
N GLY A 442 15.72 6.20 10.50
CA GLY A 442 16.97 6.35 9.74
C GLY A 442 16.93 7.36 8.58
N HIS A 443 15.75 7.93 8.26
CA HIS A 443 15.57 8.92 7.19
C HIS A 443 14.96 10.24 7.67
N ALA A 444 14.82 10.45 8.98
CA ALA A 444 14.20 11.66 9.53
C ALA A 444 14.82 12.98 9.01
N PRO A 445 16.17 13.12 8.86
CA PRO A 445 16.76 14.32 8.28
C PRO A 445 16.33 14.57 6.83
N LEU A 446 16.31 13.51 6.00
CA LEU A 446 15.86 13.58 4.61
C LEU A 446 14.37 13.94 4.52
N ALA A 447 13.53 13.28 5.35
CA ALA A 447 12.10 13.54 5.38
C ALA A 447 11.80 14.98 5.80
N GLU A 448 12.53 15.51 6.79
CA GLU A 448 12.41 16.91 7.21
C GLU A 448 12.87 17.89 6.12
N ALA A 449 13.99 17.61 5.44
CA ALA A 449 14.46 18.44 4.34
C ALA A 449 13.43 18.55 3.20
N LEU A 450 12.80 17.43 2.83
CA LEU A 450 11.71 17.40 1.83
C LEU A 450 10.43 18.10 2.31
N ARG A 451 10.19 18.20 3.63
CA ARG A 451 9.06 18.97 4.18
C ARG A 451 9.30 20.47 4.12
N GLN A 452 10.53 20.90 4.42
CA GLN A 452 10.90 22.32 4.50
C GLN A 452 10.98 22.97 3.13
N THR A 453 11.46 22.25 2.12
CA THR A 453 11.57 22.76 0.75
C THR A 453 10.66 21.96 -0.19
N PRO A 454 9.60 22.58 -0.75
CA PRO A 454 8.75 21.92 -1.73
C PRO A 454 9.54 21.56 -2.99
N HIS A 455 9.49 20.29 -3.38
CA HIS A 455 10.15 19.79 -4.58
C HIS A 455 9.14 19.14 -5.52
N GLY A 456 9.30 19.40 -6.82
CA GLY A 456 8.67 18.60 -7.86
C GLY A 456 9.24 17.18 -7.89
N PHE A 457 8.56 16.28 -8.60
CA PHE A 457 8.88 14.85 -8.64
C PHE A 457 10.36 14.56 -8.88
N PHE A 458 10.91 15.14 -9.95
CA PHE A 458 12.26 14.88 -10.40
C PHE A 458 13.32 15.35 -9.39
N GLU A 459 13.16 16.54 -8.80
CA GLU A 459 14.09 17.04 -7.78
C GLU A 459 14.01 16.23 -6.48
N ALA A 460 12.80 15.84 -6.06
CA ALA A 460 12.62 14.99 -4.89
C ALA A 460 13.31 13.63 -5.09
N MET A 461 13.12 12.98 -6.25
CA MET A 461 13.79 11.72 -6.60
C MET A 461 15.32 11.86 -6.58
N ARG A 462 15.87 12.94 -7.17
CA ARG A 462 17.30 13.23 -7.12
C ARG A 462 17.82 13.34 -5.69
N ARG A 463 17.17 14.15 -4.85
CA ARG A 463 17.58 14.34 -3.44
C ARG A 463 17.56 13.03 -2.65
N VAL A 464 16.48 12.25 -2.78
CA VAL A 464 16.38 10.95 -2.12
C VAL A 464 17.48 10.00 -2.63
N SER A 465 17.67 9.88 -3.95
CA SER A 465 18.67 8.99 -4.53
C SER A 465 20.11 9.31 -4.06
N LEU A 466 20.46 10.60 -3.96
CA LEU A 466 21.77 11.04 -3.48
C LEU A 466 21.95 10.74 -1.99
N HIS A 467 20.93 10.96 -1.17
CA HIS A 467 20.97 10.63 0.25
C HIS A 467 21.14 9.10 0.46
N LEU A 468 20.40 8.28 -0.27
CA LEU A 468 20.53 6.82 -0.24
C LEU A 468 21.92 6.38 -0.70
N PHE A 469 22.46 7.00 -1.75
CA PHE A 469 23.81 6.76 -2.24
C PHE A 469 24.87 7.00 -1.16
N PHE A 470 24.85 8.14 -0.46
CA PHE A 470 25.80 8.42 0.63
C PHE A 470 25.74 7.40 1.76
N ARG A 471 24.53 6.99 2.15
CA ARG A 471 24.33 5.93 3.14
C ARG A 471 24.97 4.63 2.67
N MET A 472 24.60 4.16 1.48
CA MET A 472 25.08 2.89 0.95
C MET A 472 26.58 2.88 0.72
N ALA A 473 27.15 3.97 0.22
CA ALA A 473 28.59 4.11 0.02
C ALA A 473 29.37 4.03 1.34
N THR A 474 28.88 4.70 2.39
CA THR A 474 29.50 4.60 3.72
C THR A 474 29.36 3.20 4.31
N GLU A 475 28.19 2.58 4.20
CA GLU A 475 27.98 1.20 4.66
C GLU A 475 28.87 0.20 3.90
N ALA A 476 29.02 0.36 2.58
CA ALA A 476 29.87 -0.47 1.74
C ALA A 476 31.34 -0.36 2.14
N LEU A 477 31.86 0.87 2.30
CA LEU A 477 33.23 1.11 2.76
C LEU A 477 33.51 0.48 4.13
N ALA A 478 32.55 0.56 5.06
CA ALA A 478 32.68 -0.04 6.38
C ALA A 478 32.70 -1.59 6.34
N ALA A 479 31.98 -2.18 5.39
CA ALA A 479 31.91 -3.63 5.19
C ALA A 479 33.01 -4.20 4.27
N GLY A 480 33.82 -3.34 3.64
CA GLY A 480 34.78 -3.76 2.61
C GLY A 480 34.11 -4.23 1.32
N GLU A 481 32.89 -3.77 1.06
CA GLU A 481 32.08 -4.08 -0.11
C GLU A 481 32.15 -2.94 -1.13
N ARG A 482 31.66 -3.20 -2.34
CA ARG A 482 31.55 -2.21 -3.41
C ARG A 482 30.10 -1.82 -3.67
N LEU A 483 29.89 -0.76 -4.44
CA LEU A 483 28.58 -0.25 -4.82
C LEU A 483 28.42 -0.23 -6.35
N VAL A 484 27.25 -0.61 -6.83
CA VAL A 484 26.83 -0.53 -8.22
C VAL A 484 25.52 0.26 -8.28
N VAL A 485 25.41 1.17 -9.24
CA VAL A 485 24.16 1.92 -9.49
C VAL A 485 23.50 1.37 -10.76
N ILE A 486 22.22 1.01 -10.66
CA ILE A 486 21.39 0.66 -11.80
C ILE A 486 20.20 1.61 -11.77
N GLU A 487 20.00 2.42 -12.81
CA GLU A 487 18.95 3.43 -12.79
C GLU A 487 18.17 3.56 -14.10
N ASP A 488 16.91 3.94 -13.94
CA ASP A 488 15.97 4.34 -14.98
C ASP A 488 15.63 5.82 -14.76
N GLY A 489 16.28 6.71 -15.53
CA GLY A 489 15.87 8.12 -15.62
C GLY A 489 16.94 9.18 -15.38
N GLY A 490 18.20 8.81 -15.07
CA GLY A 490 19.30 9.76 -14.83
C GLY A 490 19.10 10.66 -13.62
N TYR A 491 18.63 10.09 -12.52
CA TYR A 491 18.43 10.80 -11.26
C TYR A 491 19.75 10.96 -10.50
N LEU A 492 20.64 9.98 -10.56
CA LEU A 492 21.80 9.90 -9.68
C LEU A 492 23.13 10.11 -10.42
N ALA A 493 23.50 9.24 -11.36
CA ALA A 493 24.83 9.22 -11.96
C ALA A 493 25.23 10.53 -12.65
N PRO A 494 24.35 11.25 -13.38
CA PRO A 494 24.69 12.56 -13.94
C PRO A 494 25.14 13.58 -12.87
N VAL A 495 24.50 13.58 -11.69
CA VAL A 495 24.83 14.50 -10.60
C VAL A 495 26.17 14.12 -9.97
N LEU A 496 26.41 12.83 -9.75
CA LEU A 496 27.67 12.32 -9.19
C LEU A 496 28.87 12.68 -10.07
N HIS A 497 28.74 12.52 -11.40
CA HIS A 497 29.78 12.93 -12.34
C HIS A 497 30.04 14.44 -12.33
N ARG A 498 28.97 15.24 -12.31
CA ARG A 498 29.09 16.71 -12.24
C ARG A 498 29.84 17.16 -11.00
N TRP A 499 29.50 16.63 -9.83
CA TRP A 499 30.22 16.93 -8.59
C TRP A 499 31.69 16.51 -8.60
N CYS A 500 32.02 15.41 -9.28
CA CYS A 500 33.42 15.02 -9.51
C CYS A 500 34.14 15.97 -10.46
N GLY A 501 33.47 16.54 -11.45
CA GLY A 501 34.00 17.54 -12.37
C GLY A 501 34.21 18.91 -11.71
N GLU A 502 33.30 19.29 -10.80
CA GLU A 502 33.34 20.54 -10.04
C GLU A 502 34.37 20.53 -8.89
N GLY A 503 34.93 19.35 -8.54
CA GLY A 503 35.96 19.22 -7.52
C GLY A 503 35.47 19.39 -6.09
N LEU A 504 34.21 19.00 -5.81
CA LEU A 504 33.65 19.07 -4.46
C LEU A 504 34.42 18.18 -3.47
N THR A 505 34.36 18.55 -2.18
CA THR A 505 34.75 17.66 -1.09
C THR A 505 33.58 16.74 -0.70
N VAL A 506 33.87 15.62 -0.04
CA VAL A 506 32.82 14.71 0.46
C VAL A 506 31.87 15.44 1.40
N GLY A 507 32.39 16.29 2.30
CA GLY A 507 31.57 17.08 3.22
C GLY A 507 30.67 18.09 2.50
N GLY A 508 31.19 18.76 1.46
CA GLY A 508 30.39 19.68 0.65
C GLY A 508 29.26 18.99 -0.10
N ALA A 509 29.55 17.82 -0.70
CA ALA A 509 28.55 17.02 -1.41
C ALA A 509 27.50 16.41 -0.45
N ALA A 510 27.90 15.96 0.74
CA ALA A 510 26.99 15.46 1.77
C ALA A 510 26.05 16.57 2.29
N ALA A 511 26.59 17.76 2.55
CA ALA A 511 25.81 18.92 2.99
C ALA A 511 24.76 19.35 1.94
N ALA A 512 25.08 19.28 0.64
CA ALA A 512 24.17 19.65 -0.44
C ALA A 512 22.86 18.82 -0.45
N VAL A 513 22.88 17.63 0.14
CA VAL A 513 21.72 16.72 0.22
C VAL A 513 21.26 16.46 1.65
N GLY A 514 21.75 17.25 2.62
CA GLY A 514 21.40 17.11 4.02
C GLY A 514 21.81 15.77 4.63
N PHE A 515 22.87 15.13 4.11
CA PHE A 515 23.42 13.92 4.70
C PHE A 515 24.29 14.29 5.92
N PRO A 516 24.05 13.72 7.12
CA PRO A 516 24.76 14.12 8.33
C PRO A 516 26.28 13.83 8.23
N GLU A 517 27.11 14.82 8.57
CA GLU A 517 28.57 14.70 8.47
C GLU A 517 29.14 13.64 9.45
N ASP A 518 28.52 13.49 10.62
CA ASP A 518 28.85 12.46 11.61
C ASP A 518 28.56 11.04 11.13
N SER A 519 27.73 10.89 10.10
CA SER A 519 27.46 9.62 9.42
C SER A 519 28.48 9.29 8.33
N LEU A 520 29.46 10.16 8.04
CA LEU A 520 30.55 9.88 7.11
C LEU A 520 31.69 9.11 7.79
N PRO A 521 32.50 8.33 7.04
CA PRO A 521 33.71 7.72 7.58
C PRO A 521 34.66 8.78 8.18
N ALA A 522 35.35 8.43 9.26
CA ALA A 522 36.28 9.34 9.93
C ALA A 522 37.32 9.91 8.95
N GLY A 523 37.43 11.24 8.88
CA GLY A 523 38.34 11.94 7.97
C GLY A 523 37.91 11.95 6.49
N ALA A 524 36.71 11.46 6.14
CA ALA A 524 36.22 11.51 4.77
C ALA A 524 35.81 12.91 4.32
N ALA A 525 35.20 13.72 5.20
CA ALA A 525 34.67 15.05 4.87
C ALA A 525 35.63 15.97 4.07
N PRO A 526 36.94 16.12 4.42
CA PRO A 526 37.86 16.95 3.66
C PRO A 526 38.41 16.30 2.39
N ARG A 527 38.16 15.01 2.13
CA ARG A 527 38.66 14.32 0.92
C ARG A 527 37.97 14.84 -0.34
N SER A 528 38.66 14.72 -1.46
CA SER A 528 38.08 14.86 -2.80
C SER A 528 36.89 13.91 -2.96
N PHE A 529 35.75 14.42 -3.41
CA PHE A 529 34.57 13.60 -3.69
C PHE A 529 34.87 12.56 -4.77
N ARG A 530 35.64 12.94 -5.80
CA ARG A 530 36.08 12.04 -6.88
C ARG A 530 36.88 10.85 -6.36
N ASP A 531 37.86 11.09 -5.49
CA ASP A 531 38.71 10.02 -4.96
C ASP A 531 37.94 9.11 -4.00
N TRP A 532 36.99 9.69 -3.26
CA TRP A 532 36.13 8.93 -2.36
C TRP A 532 35.16 8.04 -3.13
N ILE A 533 34.45 8.57 -4.13
CA ILE A 533 33.50 7.78 -4.92
C ILE A 533 34.19 6.66 -5.70
N GLN A 534 35.36 6.92 -6.28
CA GLN A 534 36.13 5.90 -7.01
C GLN A 534 36.64 4.77 -6.12
N SER A 535 36.69 4.98 -4.79
CA SER A 535 37.10 3.94 -3.84
C SER A 535 35.99 2.95 -3.48
N VAL A 536 34.74 3.21 -3.89
CA VAL A 536 33.58 2.38 -3.52
C VAL A 536 32.67 2.05 -4.70
N LEU A 537 32.49 2.98 -5.65
CA LEU A 537 31.58 2.83 -6.79
C LEU A 537 32.28 2.12 -7.95
N VAL A 538 31.72 0.99 -8.39
CA VAL A 538 32.16 0.25 -9.56
C VAL A 538 31.83 1.02 -10.85
N GLY A 539 30.62 1.55 -10.92
CA GLY A 539 30.08 2.28 -12.08
C GLY A 539 28.56 2.36 -12.03
N SER A 540 27.96 2.86 -13.11
CA SER A 540 26.51 2.93 -13.26
C SER A 540 26.02 2.24 -14.54
N VAL A 541 24.76 1.79 -14.54
CA VAL A 541 24.06 1.28 -15.72
C VAL A 541 22.71 1.98 -15.89
N GLU A 542 22.53 2.68 -17.01
CA GLU A 542 21.34 3.47 -17.32
C GLU A 542 20.39 2.74 -18.28
N HIS A 543 19.11 2.68 -17.89
CA HIS A 543 18.03 2.04 -18.62
C HIS A 543 17.44 2.90 -19.75
N THR A 544 17.36 4.22 -19.60
CA THR A 544 16.58 5.12 -20.47
C THR A 544 17.38 6.13 -21.26
N ARG A 545 16.78 6.58 -22.37
CA ARG A 545 17.35 7.66 -23.20
C ARG A 545 17.54 8.95 -22.40
N ASN A 546 16.71 9.21 -21.40
CA ASN A 546 16.78 10.45 -20.63
C ASN A 546 18.06 10.53 -19.81
N GLY A 547 18.37 9.47 -19.07
CA GLY A 547 19.62 9.43 -18.32
C GLY A 547 20.84 9.32 -19.22
N TYR A 548 20.72 8.61 -20.35
CA TYR A 548 21.79 8.55 -21.35
C TYR A 548 22.15 9.96 -21.87
N GLU A 549 21.16 10.78 -22.24
CA GLU A 549 21.42 12.14 -22.70
C GLU A 549 21.95 13.05 -21.59
N ALA A 550 21.48 12.89 -20.35
CA ALA A 550 22.01 13.63 -19.21
C ALA A 550 23.49 13.27 -18.92
N LEU A 551 23.85 11.99 -19.04
CA LEU A 551 25.25 11.55 -18.93
C LEU A 551 26.11 12.13 -20.05
N LYS A 552 25.60 12.12 -21.28
CA LYS A 552 26.29 12.69 -22.45
C LYS A 552 26.50 14.20 -22.32
N GLU A 553 25.50 14.92 -21.80
CA GLU A 553 25.63 16.34 -21.47
C GLU A 553 26.74 16.58 -20.45
N VAL A 554 26.75 15.82 -19.35
CA VAL A 554 27.79 15.93 -18.31
C VAL A 554 29.17 15.57 -18.85
N GLU A 555 29.29 14.53 -19.67
CA GLU A 555 30.57 14.14 -20.30
C GLU A 555 31.13 15.28 -21.15
N ARG A 556 30.28 15.94 -21.95
CA ARG A 556 30.66 17.10 -22.75
C ARG A 556 31.07 18.29 -21.88
N ASP A 557 30.25 18.61 -20.89
CA ASP A 557 30.42 19.82 -20.07
C ASP A 557 31.61 19.70 -19.11
N CYS A 558 31.91 18.49 -18.62
CA CYS A 558 33.04 18.21 -17.71
C CYS A 558 34.31 17.71 -18.43
N GLY A 559 34.26 17.48 -19.76
CA GLY A 559 35.38 16.97 -20.55
C GLY A 559 35.71 15.48 -20.30
N GLY A 560 34.77 14.73 -19.73
CA GLY A 560 34.90 13.31 -19.40
C GLY A 560 34.06 12.91 -18.19
N LEU A 561 33.90 11.60 -18.00
CA LEU A 561 33.22 11.04 -16.82
C LEU A 561 34.24 10.63 -15.74
N ALA A 562 33.75 10.48 -14.50
CA ALA A 562 34.59 10.12 -13.36
C ALA A 562 34.73 8.61 -13.12
N PHE A 563 33.77 7.84 -13.60
CA PHE A 563 33.66 6.38 -13.48
C PHE A 563 32.90 5.85 -14.71
N PRO A 564 32.98 4.55 -15.04
CA PRO A 564 32.27 4.02 -16.20
C PRO A 564 30.76 4.08 -16.01
N SER A 565 30.05 4.54 -17.05
CA SER A 565 28.60 4.58 -17.09
C SER A 565 28.13 3.87 -18.34
N LEU A 566 27.51 2.71 -18.15
CA LEU A 566 27.05 1.84 -19.21
C LEU A 566 25.57 2.12 -19.50
N SER A 567 25.08 1.78 -20.68
CA SER A 567 23.66 1.99 -20.98
C SER A 567 23.08 1.00 -21.99
N ILE A 568 21.84 0.57 -21.73
CA ILE A 568 21.01 -0.13 -22.72
C ILE A 568 20.03 0.82 -23.43
N ALA A 569 20.03 2.11 -23.06
CA ALA A 569 19.06 3.11 -23.50
C ALA A 569 18.93 3.27 -25.02
N ILE A 570 19.95 2.85 -25.74
CA ILE A 570 20.09 3.00 -27.19
C ILE A 570 20.44 1.67 -27.88
N SER A 571 20.27 0.54 -27.17
CA SER A 571 20.44 -0.79 -27.75
C SER A 571 19.46 -1.01 -28.90
N ASP A 572 19.81 -1.92 -29.81
CA ASP A 572 19.01 -2.19 -30.99
C ASP A 572 17.61 -2.69 -30.61
N PHE A 573 17.50 -3.54 -29.59
CA PHE A 573 16.22 -4.03 -29.10
C PHE A 573 15.38 -2.89 -28.50
N LYS A 574 15.98 -2.03 -27.67
CA LYS A 574 15.27 -0.91 -27.03
C LYS A 574 14.69 0.06 -28.07
N VAL A 575 15.53 0.44 -29.04
CA VAL A 575 15.16 1.43 -30.07
C VAL A 575 14.13 0.86 -31.04
N ASN A 576 14.22 -0.41 -31.43
CA ASN A 576 13.42 -0.96 -32.52
C ASN A 576 12.21 -1.78 -32.07
N ALA A 577 12.34 -2.58 -31.01
CA ALA A 577 11.32 -3.49 -30.51
C ALA A 577 10.55 -2.87 -29.33
N GLU A 578 11.23 -2.49 -28.24
CA GLU A 578 10.56 -1.95 -27.05
C GLU A 578 9.73 -0.70 -27.38
N SER A 579 10.30 0.23 -28.16
CA SER A 579 9.61 1.47 -28.55
C SER A 579 8.25 1.25 -29.23
N ARG A 580 8.08 0.13 -29.94
CA ARG A 580 6.81 -0.25 -30.56
C ARG A 580 5.78 -0.63 -29.50
N ASP A 581 6.18 -1.43 -28.53
CA ASP A 581 5.27 -1.96 -27.50
C ASP A 581 4.94 -0.89 -26.46
N VAL A 582 5.87 0.05 -26.20
CA VAL A 582 5.60 1.31 -25.48
C VAL A 582 4.53 2.13 -26.19
N ALA A 583 4.66 2.34 -27.52
CA ALA A 583 3.66 3.08 -28.29
C ALA A 583 2.28 2.42 -28.22
N TYR A 584 2.21 1.09 -28.38
CA TYR A 584 0.95 0.34 -28.22
C TYR A 584 0.34 0.49 -26.82
N SER A 585 1.16 0.35 -25.77
CA SER A 585 0.68 0.46 -24.39
C SER A 585 0.14 1.86 -24.09
N CYS A 586 0.83 2.91 -24.52
CA CYS A 586 0.37 4.29 -24.37
C CYS A 586 -0.95 4.54 -25.10
N LEU A 587 -1.06 4.12 -26.38
CA LEU A 587 -2.29 4.31 -27.16
C LEU A 587 -3.46 3.51 -26.59
N ASN A 588 -3.22 2.28 -26.12
CA ASN A 588 -4.23 1.48 -25.43
C ASN A 588 -4.70 2.15 -24.13
N ALA A 589 -3.79 2.72 -23.35
CA ALA A 589 -4.15 3.44 -22.14
C ALA A 589 -5.02 4.69 -22.44
N ILE A 590 -4.63 5.48 -23.44
CA ILE A 590 -5.41 6.63 -23.92
C ILE A 590 -6.80 6.20 -24.34
N GLU A 591 -6.90 5.15 -25.16
CA GLU A 591 -8.17 4.65 -25.68
C GLU A 591 -9.08 4.10 -24.57
N ASN A 592 -8.54 3.38 -23.59
CA ASN A 592 -9.33 2.89 -22.45
C ASN A 592 -9.91 4.04 -21.61
N ILE A 593 -9.12 5.08 -21.37
CA ILE A 593 -9.58 6.27 -20.66
C ILE A 593 -10.68 6.98 -21.45
N MET A 594 -10.46 7.19 -22.76
CA MET A 594 -11.45 7.81 -23.65
C MET A 594 -12.76 7.02 -23.68
N ASN A 595 -12.68 5.70 -23.82
CA ASN A 595 -13.85 4.82 -23.82
C ASN A 595 -14.61 4.89 -22.49
N GLY A 596 -13.90 5.00 -21.36
CA GLY A 596 -14.50 5.22 -20.03
C GLY A 596 -15.30 6.52 -19.92
N MET A 597 -14.91 7.55 -20.68
CA MET A 597 -15.64 8.81 -20.80
C MET A 597 -16.73 8.80 -21.89
N GLY A 598 -16.84 7.73 -22.68
CA GLY A 598 -17.76 7.65 -23.83
C GLY A 598 -17.22 8.23 -25.13
N PHE A 599 -15.91 8.47 -25.24
CA PHE A 599 -15.24 8.89 -26.48
C PHE A 599 -14.51 7.72 -27.14
N VAL A 600 -14.37 7.77 -28.47
CA VAL A 600 -13.58 6.80 -29.24
C VAL A 600 -12.37 7.47 -29.88
N LEU A 601 -11.22 6.78 -29.94
CA LEU A 601 -10.00 7.28 -30.57
C LEU A 601 -10.12 7.37 -32.09
N ALA A 602 -10.90 6.48 -32.72
CA ALA A 602 -11.07 6.42 -34.18
C ALA A 602 -11.67 7.68 -34.82
N ASP A 603 -12.41 8.49 -34.05
CA ASP A 603 -13.05 9.73 -34.54
C ASP A 603 -12.19 10.99 -34.27
N ARG A 604 -10.92 10.81 -33.92
CA ARG A 604 -10.04 11.88 -33.42
C ARG A 604 -9.05 12.36 -34.46
N VAL A 605 -8.59 13.59 -34.25
CA VAL A 605 -7.47 14.19 -34.97
C VAL A 605 -6.30 14.31 -34.02
N ALA A 606 -5.25 13.53 -34.28
CA ALA A 606 -4.12 13.38 -33.39
C ALA A 606 -2.94 14.28 -33.80
N LEU A 607 -2.35 14.93 -32.82
CA LEU A 607 -1.06 15.62 -32.90
C LEU A 607 -0.04 14.87 -32.03
N VAL A 608 1.03 14.38 -32.65
CA VAL A 608 2.14 13.72 -31.95
C VAL A 608 3.35 14.66 -31.87
N LEU A 609 3.81 14.89 -30.64
CA LEU A 609 5.02 15.67 -30.37
C LEU A 609 6.23 14.74 -30.25
N GLY A 610 7.29 14.97 -31.03
CA GLY A 610 8.40 14.04 -31.16
C GLY A 610 8.14 12.93 -32.18
N ALA A 611 7.44 13.28 -33.28
CA ALA A 611 6.96 12.32 -34.28
C ALA A 611 8.05 11.50 -35.00
N GLN A 612 9.30 11.96 -34.99
CA GLN A 612 10.45 11.27 -35.58
C GLN A 612 11.31 10.52 -34.56
N GLY A 613 11.01 10.60 -33.25
CA GLY A 613 11.67 9.80 -32.23
C GLY A 613 11.41 8.28 -32.36
N ALA A 614 12.12 7.46 -31.59
CA ALA A 614 11.94 6.00 -31.64
C ALA A 614 10.49 5.58 -31.35
N ILE A 615 9.90 6.09 -30.26
CA ILE A 615 8.48 5.87 -29.92
C ILE A 615 7.58 6.61 -30.92
N GLY A 616 7.91 7.87 -31.24
CA GLY A 616 7.16 8.71 -32.17
C GLY A 616 6.88 8.06 -33.52
N ARG A 617 7.92 7.53 -34.20
CA ARG A 617 7.73 6.87 -35.51
C ARG A 617 6.81 5.66 -35.43
N LYS A 618 6.86 4.90 -34.34
CA LYS A 618 5.97 3.74 -34.13
C LYS A 618 4.54 4.22 -33.88
N THR A 619 4.36 5.23 -33.04
CA THR A 619 3.08 5.88 -32.79
C THR A 619 2.45 6.40 -34.08
N MET A 620 3.20 7.15 -34.89
CA MET A 620 2.72 7.69 -36.17
C MET A 620 2.24 6.56 -37.09
N ARG A 621 3.03 5.48 -37.22
CA ARG A 621 2.64 4.32 -38.03
C ARG A 621 1.37 3.63 -37.52
N ILE A 622 1.23 3.48 -36.20
CA ILE A 622 0.05 2.86 -35.59
C ILE A 622 -1.18 3.75 -35.79
N LEU A 623 -1.05 5.06 -35.55
CA LEU A 623 -2.15 6.01 -35.70
C LEU A 623 -2.55 6.21 -37.16
N GLU A 624 -1.61 6.26 -38.10
CA GLU A 624 -1.91 6.35 -39.54
C GLU A 624 -2.78 5.19 -39.99
N ALA A 625 -2.46 3.96 -39.57
CA ALA A 625 -3.24 2.77 -39.88
C ALA A 625 -4.65 2.77 -39.24
N ARG A 626 -4.87 3.54 -38.18
CA ARG A 626 -6.12 3.58 -37.41
C ARG A 626 -7.02 4.77 -37.74
N LEU A 627 -6.43 5.94 -37.97
CA LEU A 627 -7.12 7.22 -38.13
C LEU A 627 -7.13 7.71 -39.58
N GLY A 628 -6.22 7.22 -40.42
CA GLY A 628 -5.93 7.83 -41.72
C GLY A 628 -4.95 9.01 -41.60
N ALA A 629 -4.22 9.28 -42.68
CA ALA A 629 -3.18 10.30 -42.71
C ALA A 629 -3.72 11.73 -42.58
N GLU A 630 -4.97 11.96 -43.02
CA GLU A 630 -5.67 13.24 -42.97
C GLU A 630 -6.10 13.68 -41.55
N HIS A 631 -6.08 12.75 -40.61
CA HIS A 631 -6.39 12.97 -39.20
C HIS A 631 -5.14 12.92 -38.31
N LEU A 632 -3.95 12.97 -38.91
CA LEU A 632 -2.69 12.82 -38.20
C LEU A 632 -1.75 13.99 -38.50
N HIS A 633 -1.18 14.54 -37.43
CA HIS A 633 -0.21 15.62 -37.47
C HIS A 633 1.00 15.26 -36.60
N GLY A 634 2.19 15.58 -37.07
CA GLY A 634 3.43 15.30 -36.35
C GLY A 634 4.32 16.53 -36.25
N VAL A 635 4.82 16.80 -35.06
CA VAL A 635 5.81 17.86 -34.80
C VAL A 635 7.13 17.23 -34.38
N ASP A 636 8.21 17.59 -35.07
CA ASP A 636 9.57 17.19 -34.70
C ASP A 636 10.60 18.13 -35.32
N ILE A 637 11.70 18.38 -34.60
CA ILE A 637 12.83 19.15 -35.12
C ILE A 637 13.60 18.39 -36.21
N VAL A 638 13.51 17.06 -36.20
CA VAL A 638 14.10 16.20 -37.21
C VAL A 638 13.12 16.07 -38.38
N SER A 639 13.56 16.48 -39.57
CA SER A 639 12.75 16.27 -40.77
C SER A 639 12.72 14.78 -41.15
N PRO A 640 11.56 14.24 -41.57
CA PRO A 640 11.49 12.88 -42.07
C PRO A 640 12.32 12.74 -43.35
N ALA A 641 12.91 11.56 -43.56
CA ALA A 641 13.74 11.30 -44.74
C ALA A 641 12.95 11.42 -46.06
N GLU A 642 11.67 11.07 -46.02
CA GLU A 642 10.72 11.23 -47.12
C GLU A 642 9.45 11.95 -46.62
N PRO A 643 8.79 12.78 -47.45
CA PRO A 643 7.56 13.45 -47.07
C PRO A 643 6.47 12.43 -46.66
N PRO A 644 5.95 12.49 -45.43
CA PRO A 644 4.91 11.60 -44.98
C PRO A 644 3.57 11.95 -45.61
N ALA A 645 2.62 11.00 -45.61
CA ALA A 645 1.24 11.25 -46.04
C ALA A 645 0.47 12.15 -45.07
N TRP A 646 0.88 12.17 -43.79
CA TRP A 646 0.33 13.01 -42.73
C TRP A 646 1.04 14.38 -42.65
N THR A 647 0.47 15.35 -41.93
CA THR A 647 1.05 16.71 -41.88
C THR A 647 2.26 16.78 -40.94
N PHE A 648 3.43 17.10 -41.48
CA PHE A 648 4.64 17.38 -40.70
C PHE A 648 4.83 18.88 -40.46
N ALA A 649 5.27 19.25 -39.26
CA ALA A 649 5.74 20.59 -38.92
C ALA A 649 7.03 20.54 -38.10
N PRO A 650 8.01 21.42 -38.36
CA PRO A 650 9.28 21.46 -37.63
C PRO A 650 9.12 21.96 -36.17
N ASP A 651 8.06 22.72 -35.92
CA ASP A 651 7.71 23.27 -34.62
C ASP A 651 6.20 23.51 -34.53
N LEU A 652 5.72 23.81 -33.31
CA LEU A 652 4.31 24.06 -33.04
C LEU A 652 3.77 25.34 -33.71
N ALA A 653 4.62 26.34 -33.98
CA ALA A 653 4.20 27.58 -34.61
C ALA A 653 3.87 27.36 -36.10
N SER A 654 4.64 26.49 -36.75
CA SER A 654 4.56 26.09 -38.15
C SER A 654 3.36 25.18 -38.46
N LEU A 655 2.64 24.70 -37.44
CA LEU A 655 1.43 23.92 -37.66
C LEU A 655 0.32 24.80 -38.30
N PRO A 656 -0.28 24.39 -39.43
CA PRO A 656 -1.33 25.16 -40.08
C PRO A 656 -2.53 25.38 -39.16
N GLU A 657 -3.12 26.58 -39.15
CA GLU A 657 -4.29 26.88 -38.28
C GLU A 657 -5.46 25.95 -38.54
N LYS A 658 -5.71 25.57 -39.80
CA LYS A 658 -6.76 24.59 -40.16
C LYS A 658 -6.52 23.20 -39.55
N ALA A 659 -5.27 22.81 -39.38
CA ALA A 659 -4.92 21.56 -38.70
C ALA A 659 -5.12 21.72 -37.19
N LEU A 660 -4.56 22.79 -36.61
CA LEU A 660 -4.65 23.09 -35.18
C LEU A 660 -6.11 23.20 -34.68
N ALA A 661 -7.00 23.78 -35.50
CA ALA A 661 -8.42 23.91 -35.18
C ALA A 661 -9.14 22.56 -35.00
N ARG A 662 -8.69 21.51 -35.71
CA ARG A 662 -9.33 20.19 -35.72
C ARG A 662 -8.73 19.22 -34.70
N VAL A 663 -7.50 19.44 -34.24
CA VAL A 663 -6.82 18.57 -33.26
C VAL A 663 -7.63 18.49 -31.97
N ASP A 664 -7.88 17.26 -31.51
CA ASP A 664 -8.44 16.98 -30.19
C ASP A 664 -7.62 16.00 -29.35
N VAL A 665 -6.65 15.27 -29.91
CA VAL A 665 -5.74 14.42 -29.14
C VAL A 665 -4.30 14.91 -29.33
N ILE A 666 -3.65 15.31 -28.23
CA ILE A 666 -2.25 15.73 -28.19
C ILE A 666 -1.46 14.70 -27.39
N PHE A 667 -0.58 13.98 -28.08
CA PHE A 667 0.24 12.93 -27.49
C PHE A 667 1.73 13.30 -27.55
N GLY A 668 2.36 13.45 -26.39
CA GLY A 668 3.75 13.88 -26.29
C GLY A 668 4.73 12.75 -25.99
N VAL A 669 5.77 12.64 -26.82
CA VAL A 669 6.90 11.73 -26.69
C VAL A 669 8.24 12.42 -27.03
N VAL A 670 8.32 13.75 -26.85
CA VAL A 670 9.51 14.56 -27.20
C VAL A 670 10.52 14.68 -26.05
N GLY A 671 10.08 14.46 -24.80
CA GLY A 671 10.95 14.52 -23.65
C GLY A 671 11.31 15.93 -23.19
N GLN A 672 10.47 16.92 -23.50
CA GLN A 672 10.62 18.29 -23.03
C GLN A 672 9.28 19.02 -23.18
N SER A 673 9.04 20.07 -22.39
CA SER A 673 7.85 20.89 -22.54
C SER A 673 8.01 21.82 -23.75
N ILE A 674 7.17 21.65 -24.76
CA ILE A 674 7.10 22.56 -25.92
C ILE A 674 5.76 23.30 -26.03
N CYS A 675 4.74 22.85 -25.29
CA CYS A 675 3.43 23.49 -25.22
C CYS A 675 3.47 24.72 -24.29
N GLY A 676 4.05 25.82 -24.78
CA GLY A 676 4.10 27.08 -24.04
C GLY A 676 2.73 27.77 -23.92
N PRO A 677 2.56 28.72 -22.96
CA PRO A 677 1.32 29.47 -22.77
C PRO A 677 0.75 30.06 -24.07
N ASP A 678 1.58 30.78 -24.85
CA ASP A 678 1.16 31.41 -26.10
C ASP A 678 0.57 30.40 -27.10
N TRP A 679 1.12 29.19 -27.17
CA TRP A 679 0.61 28.14 -28.03
C TRP A 679 -0.70 27.54 -27.51
N ILE A 680 -0.82 27.36 -26.20
CA ILE A 680 -2.06 26.86 -25.56
C ILE A 680 -3.20 27.85 -25.80
N GLU A 681 -2.94 29.15 -25.62
CA GLU A 681 -3.94 30.20 -25.87
C GLU A 681 -4.33 30.26 -27.35
N ARG A 682 -3.35 30.12 -28.27
CA ARG A 682 -3.62 29.99 -29.71
C ARG A 682 -4.50 28.79 -30.01
N LEU A 683 -4.20 27.61 -29.44
CA LEU A 683 -5.01 26.40 -29.60
C LEU A 683 -6.45 26.64 -29.12
N LEU A 684 -6.64 27.22 -27.93
CA LEU A 684 -7.96 27.52 -27.38
C LEU A 684 -8.75 28.55 -28.20
N ALA A 685 -8.04 29.52 -28.79
CA ALA A 685 -8.66 30.52 -29.65
C ALA A 685 -9.22 29.88 -30.95
N VAL A 686 -8.48 28.97 -31.58
CA VAL A 686 -8.83 28.44 -32.91
C VAL A 686 -9.54 27.08 -32.90
N THR A 687 -9.49 26.33 -31.79
CA THR A 687 -10.05 24.98 -31.73
C THR A 687 -11.55 24.95 -32.07
N GLU A 688 -11.99 23.98 -32.85
CA GLU A 688 -13.40 23.70 -33.14
C GLU A 688 -13.98 22.67 -32.14
N LYS A 689 -13.15 22.20 -31.22
CA LYS A 689 -13.43 21.06 -30.33
C LYS A 689 -13.76 21.56 -28.92
N SER A 690 -14.75 20.94 -28.29
CA SER A 690 -15.10 21.19 -26.89
C SER A 690 -14.29 20.34 -25.91
N HIS A 691 -13.61 19.30 -26.38
CA HIS A 691 -12.80 18.38 -25.59
C HIS A 691 -11.42 18.22 -26.22
N LEU A 692 -10.36 18.43 -25.43
CA LEU A 692 -8.98 18.25 -25.83
C LEU A 692 -8.30 17.27 -24.87
N PHE A 693 -7.67 16.23 -25.39
CA PHE A 693 -7.01 15.17 -24.63
C PHE A 693 -5.50 15.36 -24.67
N PHE A 694 -4.87 15.46 -23.50
CA PHE A 694 -3.42 15.55 -23.36
C PHE A 694 -2.91 14.29 -22.68
N ALA A 695 -1.99 13.60 -23.35
CA ALA A 695 -1.37 12.39 -22.84
C ALA A 695 0.14 12.40 -23.07
N SER A 696 0.90 11.98 -22.08
CA SER A 696 2.35 11.82 -22.19
C SER A 696 2.70 10.34 -22.31
N GLY A 697 3.65 10.01 -23.17
CA GLY A 697 4.36 8.73 -23.18
C GLY A 697 5.80 8.86 -22.66
N SER A 698 6.18 10.04 -22.17
CA SER A 698 7.55 10.41 -21.84
C SER A 698 7.83 10.28 -20.34
N THR A 699 8.78 9.42 -19.98
CA THR A 699 9.24 9.19 -18.59
C THR A 699 9.92 10.40 -17.94
N LYS A 700 10.20 11.49 -18.68
CA LYS A 700 10.78 12.72 -18.12
C LYS A 700 9.81 13.51 -17.24
N THR A 701 8.51 13.23 -17.27
CA THR A 701 7.46 13.99 -16.54
C THR A 701 7.39 15.49 -16.85
N MET A 702 8.14 15.96 -17.85
CA MET A 702 8.19 17.38 -18.22
C MET A 702 7.44 17.73 -19.51
N GLU A 703 6.87 16.74 -20.21
CA GLU A 703 6.27 16.91 -21.54
C GLU A 703 5.23 18.04 -21.60
N PHE A 704 4.48 18.20 -20.52
CA PHE A 704 3.44 19.22 -20.38
C PHE A 704 3.63 20.09 -19.13
N ALA A 705 4.86 20.24 -18.66
CA ALA A 705 5.15 21.04 -17.46
C ALA A 705 4.66 22.49 -17.60
N GLN A 706 4.82 23.10 -18.79
CA GLN A 706 4.33 24.45 -19.06
C GLN A 706 2.80 24.53 -19.09
N LEU A 707 2.10 23.50 -19.59
CA LEU A 707 0.64 23.42 -19.54
C LEU A 707 0.12 23.34 -18.10
N SER A 708 0.73 22.48 -17.28
CA SER A 708 0.40 22.40 -15.84
C SER A 708 0.65 23.72 -15.13
N ALA A 709 1.80 24.36 -15.37
CA ALA A 709 2.13 25.65 -14.77
C ALA A 709 1.16 26.76 -15.21
N TRP A 710 0.78 26.78 -16.49
CA TRP A 710 -0.22 27.72 -17.01
C TRP A 710 -1.59 27.53 -16.36
N LEU A 711 -2.07 26.28 -16.24
CA LEU A 711 -3.34 26.00 -15.54
C LEU A 711 -3.30 26.38 -14.05
N SER A 712 -2.18 26.11 -13.35
CA SER A 712 -2.00 26.50 -11.94
C SER A 712 -2.02 28.03 -11.78
N ALA A 713 -1.32 28.75 -12.66
CA ALA A 713 -1.32 30.22 -12.66
C ALA A 713 -2.73 30.80 -12.83
N LEU A 714 -3.54 30.21 -13.72
CA LEU A 714 -4.93 30.63 -13.91
C LEU A 714 -5.83 30.28 -12.71
N ALA A 715 -5.63 29.11 -12.08
CA ALA A 715 -6.43 28.69 -10.93
C ALA A 715 -6.19 29.55 -9.68
N THR A 716 -5.00 30.15 -9.56
CA THR A 716 -4.62 31.00 -8.42
C THR A 716 -4.87 32.49 -8.66
N GLN A 717 -5.15 32.90 -9.91
CA GLN A 717 -5.43 34.28 -10.27
C GLN A 717 -6.87 34.67 -9.88
N PRO A 718 -7.11 35.82 -9.23
CA PRO A 718 -8.46 36.22 -8.79
C PRO A 718 -9.46 36.48 -9.93
N ALA A 719 -8.97 36.93 -11.09
CA ALA A 719 -9.78 37.23 -12.28
C ALA A 719 -8.96 36.89 -13.53
N PRO A 720 -8.79 35.59 -13.84
CA PRO A 720 -8.02 35.20 -15.01
C PRO A 720 -8.75 35.64 -16.28
N THR A 721 -7.99 35.97 -17.31
CA THR A 721 -8.54 36.31 -18.63
C THR A 721 -7.84 35.52 -19.73
N LEU A 722 -8.56 35.22 -20.81
CA LEU A 722 -8.02 34.60 -22.01
C LEU A 722 -8.40 35.49 -23.20
N GLY A 723 -7.42 36.01 -23.94
CA GLY A 723 -7.68 36.96 -25.03
C GLY A 723 -8.46 38.20 -24.58
N GLY A 724 -8.30 38.63 -23.32
CA GLY A 724 -9.02 39.76 -22.71
C GLY A 724 -10.45 39.45 -22.24
N GLN A 725 -10.94 38.21 -22.41
CA GLN A 725 -12.24 37.79 -21.89
C GLN A 725 -12.11 37.18 -20.50
N PRO A 726 -13.07 37.39 -19.57
CA PRO A 726 -13.09 36.70 -18.29
C PRO A 726 -13.06 35.18 -18.48
N LEU A 727 -12.13 34.52 -17.81
CA LEU A 727 -11.96 33.08 -17.82
C LEU A 727 -12.42 32.49 -16.49
N ARG A 728 -13.14 31.38 -16.55
CA ARG A 728 -13.42 30.53 -15.39
C ARG A 728 -12.77 29.17 -15.60
N VAL A 729 -12.10 28.67 -14.55
CA VAL A 729 -11.45 27.36 -14.51
C VAL A 729 -12.12 26.51 -13.44
N ASP A 730 -12.73 25.39 -13.82
CA ASP A 730 -13.26 24.39 -12.89
C ASP A 730 -12.48 23.08 -13.05
N LEU A 731 -11.90 22.57 -11.97
CA LEU A 731 -11.13 21.32 -11.95
C LEU A 731 -11.99 20.15 -11.43
N SER A 732 -11.80 18.97 -12.02
CA SER A 732 -12.44 17.73 -11.59
C SER A 732 -11.53 16.52 -11.80
N ASP A 733 -11.66 15.51 -10.95
CA ASP A 733 -10.93 14.25 -11.13
C ASP A 733 -11.57 13.38 -12.21
N LEU A 734 -10.72 12.67 -12.93
CA LEU A 734 -11.11 11.67 -13.91
C LEU A 734 -11.01 10.29 -13.27
N HIS A 735 -12.10 9.53 -13.27
CA HIS A 735 -12.15 8.17 -12.72
C HIS A 735 -12.63 7.17 -13.75
N ASP A 736 -12.05 5.96 -13.70
CA ASP A 736 -12.56 4.80 -14.40
C ASP A 736 -13.97 4.45 -13.86
N PRO A 737 -15.03 4.41 -14.69
CA PRO A 737 -16.38 4.11 -14.23
C PRO A 737 -16.58 2.66 -13.77
N LYS A 738 -15.70 1.72 -14.17
CA LYS A 738 -15.76 0.31 -13.76
C LYS A 738 -14.99 0.05 -12.48
N THR A 739 -13.79 0.63 -12.34
CA THR A 739 -12.89 0.33 -11.23
C THR A 739 -12.85 1.42 -10.16
N GLY A 740 -13.31 2.65 -10.48
CA GLY A 740 -13.16 3.82 -9.62
C GLY A 740 -11.73 4.38 -9.58
N ALA A 741 -10.77 3.74 -10.25
CA ALA A 741 -9.37 4.16 -10.26
C ALA A 741 -9.24 5.56 -10.86
N ARG A 742 -8.46 6.42 -10.22
CA ARG A 742 -8.17 7.76 -10.72
C ARG A 742 -7.28 7.66 -11.95
N GLN A 743 -7.75 8.22 -13.07
CA GLN A 743 -7.11 8.16 -14.39
C GLN A 743 -6.52 9.51 -14.82
N GLY A 744 -6.68 10.58 -14.03
CA GLY A 744 -6.16 11.91 -14.31
C GLY A 744 -7.09 13.01 -13.80
N ARG A 745 -7.07 14.17 -14.48
CA ARG A 745 -7.88 15.35 -14.17
C ARG A 745 -8.49 15.98 -15.42
N SER A 746 -9.56 16.73 -15.24
CA SER A 746 -10.15 17.58 -16.28
C SER A 746 -10.23 19.03 -15.83
N ALA A 747 -9.78 19.95 -16.68
CA ALA A 747 -9.91 21.39 -16.49
C ALA A 747 -10.95 21.94 -17.46
N ARG A 748 -12.09 22.39 -16.96
CA ARG A 748 -13.13 23.04 -17.74
C ARG A 748 -12.87 24.55 -17.77
N LEU A 749 -12.60 25.06 -18.98
CA LEU A 749 -12.31 26.45 -19.26
C LEU A 749 -13.54 27.11 -19.90
N THR A 750 -14.09 28.14 -19.27
CA THR A 750 -15.23 28.92 -19.79
C THR A 750 -14.82 30.37 -20.01
N PHE A 751 -14.92 30.85 -21.25
CA PHE A 751 -14.56 32.21 -21.65
C PHE A 751 -15.47 32.69 -22.78
N GLY A 752 -16.01 33.90 -22.64
CA GLY A 752 -17.09 34.38 -23.51
C GLY A 752 -18.26 33.38 -23.53
N ASP A 753 -18.71 33.01 -24.73
CA ASP A 753 -19.77 32.00 -24.94
C ASP A 753 -19.21 30.58 -25.17
N ARG A 754 -17.92 30.37 -24.95
CA ARG A 754 -17.23 29.10 -25.25
C ARG A 754 -16.89 28.34 -23.97
N THR A 755 -17.00 27.03 -24.06
CA THR A 755 -16.52 26.09 -23.04
C THR A 755 -15.64 25.04 -23.70
N VAL A 756 -14.40 24.91 -23.23
CA VAL A 756 -13.45 23.89 -23.67
C VAL A 756 -12.97 23.11 -22.45
N THR A 757 -12.95 21.78 -22.54
CA THR A 757 -12.46 20.90 -21.47
C THR A 757 -11.13 20.29 -21.87
N LEU A 758 -10.12 20.49 -21.04
CA LEU A 758 -8.81 19.84 -21.17
C LEU A 758 -8.79 18.59 -20.29
N HIS A 759 -8.66 17.42 -20.91
CA HIS A 759 -8.49 16.15 -20.21
C HIS A 759 -7.01 15.84 -20.09
N LEU A 760 -6.50 15.90 -18.86
CA LEU A 760 -5.12 15.66 -18.48
C LEU A 760 -4.97 14.18 -18.08
N LEU A 761 -4.72 13.32 -19.06
CA LEU A 761 -4.67 11.88 -18.84
C LEU A 761 -3.43 11.53 -18.01
N ALA A 762 -3.61 10.65 -17.01
CA ALA A 762 -2.58 10.29 -16.04
C ALA A 762 -1.92 11.48 -15.32
N ASP A 763 -2.65 12.59 -15.13
CA ASP A 763 -2.07 13.84 -14.60
C ASP A 763 -0.84 14.31 -15.42
N LEU A 764 -0.84 14.04 -16.73
CA LEU A 764 0.24 14.34 -17.68
C LEU A 764 1.55 13.57 -17.45
N MET A 765 1.52 12.57 -16.57
CA MET A 765 2.58 11.58 -16.42
C MET A 765 2.49 10.50 -17.52
N PRO A 766 3.48 9.59 -17.68
CA PRO A 766 3.42 8.59 -18.73
C PRO A 766 2.19 7.67 -18.55
N VAL A 767 1.31 7.69 -19.54
CA VAL A 767 -0.07 7.18 -19.45
C VAL A 767 -0.13 5.65 -19.38
N ASN A 768 0.85 4.95 -19.92
CA ASN A 768 0.94 3.49 -19.93
C ASN A 768 1.04 2.88 -18.52
N PHE A 769 1.60 3.60 -17.55
CA PHE A 769 1.75 3.11 -16.17
C PHE A 769 0.46 3.16 -15.34
N LEU A 770 -0.63 3.76 -15.85
CA LEU A 770 -1.96 3.60 -15.24
C LEU A 770 -2.52 2.18 -15.40
N TYR A 771 -1.98 1.43 -16.36
CA TYR A 771 -2.43 0.08 -16.71
C TYR A 771 -1.24 -0.87 -16.62
N TYR A 772 -1.09 -1.77 -17.61
CA TYR A 772 -0.11 -2.86 -17.59
C TYR A 772 1.32 -2.45 -17.94
N GLY A 773 1.59 -1.19 -18.32
CA GLY A 773 2.90 -0.81 -18.84
C GLY A 773 3.28 -1.60 -20.10
N VAL A 774 4.57 -1.85 -20.30
CA VAL A 774 5.07 -2.70 -21.40
C VAL A 774 4.92 -4.17 -21.00
N PRO A 775 4.43 -5.06 -21.88
CA PRO A 775 4.25 -6.48 -21.56
C PRO A 775 5.54 -7.18 -21.09
N SER A 776 5.38 -8.17 -20.21
CA SER A 776 6.50 -8.95 -19.65
C SER A 776 7.34 -9.65 -20.72
N GLU A 777 6.78 -10.02 -21.87
CA GLU A 777 7.54 -10.67 -22.96
C GLU A 777 8.64 -9.75 -23.50
N THR A 778 8.32 -8.48 -23.74
CA THR A 778 9.27 -7.47 -24.19
C THR A 778 10.21 -7.08 -23.06
N MET A 779 9.67 -6.85 -21.86
CA MET A 779 10.47 -6.49 -20.69
C MET A 779 11.43 -7.59 -20.26
N ASN A 780 11.11 -8.87 -20.45
CA ASN A 780 12.02 -9.98 -20.19
C ASN A 780 13.33 -9.83 -20.99
N HIS A 781 13.25 -9.37 -22.24
CA HIS A 781 14.45 -9.09 -23.04
C HIS A 781 15.19 -7.83 -22.56
N VAL A 782 14.47 -6.72 -22.34
CA VAL A 782 15.07 -5.44 -21.90
C VAL A 782 15.76 -5.60 -20.54
N MET A 783 15.09 -6.22 -19.57
CA MET A 783 15.66 -6.48 -18.24
C MET A 783 16.83 -7.46 -18.30
N ASN A 784 16.84 -8.38 -19.28
CA ASN A 784 17.98 -9.28 -19.48
C ASN A 784 19.21 -8.53 -20.03
N GLU A 785 19.04 -7.61 -20.97
CA GLU A 785 20.13 -6.73 -21.41
C GLU A 785 20.69 -5.92 -20.23
N LEU A 786 19.79 -5.36 -19.40
CA LEU A 786 20.17 -4.61 -18.20
C LEU A 786 20.96 -5.47 -17.20
N LEU A 787 20.52 -6.72 -16.97
CA LEU A 787 21.16 -7.63 -16.03
C LEU A 787 22.55 -8.04 -16.53
N ARG A 788 22.64 -8.48 -17.79
CA ARG A 788 23.91 -8.90 -18.42
C ARG A 788 24.91 -7.76 -18.44
N LEU A 789 24.47 -6.54 -18.75
CA LEU A 789 25.35 -5.37 -18.79
C LEU A 789 25.84 -4.98 -17.39
N SER A 790 24.95 -5.04 -16.39
CA SER A 790 25.31 -4.82 -14.98
C SER A 790 26.30 -5.88 -14.46
N ALA A 791 26.08 -7.16 -14.75
CA ALA A 791 26.99 -8.23 -14.39
C ALA A 791 28.36 -8.09 -15.09
N LEU A 792 28.37 -7.69 -16.36
CA LEU A 792 29.60 -7.44 -17.12
C LEU A 792 30.43 -6.29 -16.51
N LEU A 793 29.78 -5.21 -16.08
CA LEU A 793 30.44 -4.09 -15.39
C LEU A 793 31.15 -4.56 -14.12
N VAL A 794 30.44 -5.30 -13.26
CA VAL A 794 30.98 -5.80 -11.98
C VAL A 794 32.11 -6.80 -12.22
N ARG A 795 31.91 -7.77 -13.10
CA ARG A 795 32.91 -8.79 -13.42
C ARG A 795 34.22 -8.17 -13.89
N ARG A 796 34.18 -7.26 -14.86
CA ARG A 796 35.38 -6.61 -15.41
C ARG A 796 36.12 -5.78 -14.36
N HIS A 797 35.39 -5.11 -13.47
CA HIS A 797 36.00 -4.39 -12.36
C HIS A 797 36.69 -5.36 -11.38
N GLY A 798 36.05 -6.48 -11.02
CA GLY A 798 36.63 -7.52 -10.16
C GLY A 798 37.86 -8.21 -10.75
N GLU A 799 37.92 -8.37 -12.08
CA GLU A 799 39.06 -8.92 -12.81
C GLU A 799 40.25 -7.94 -12.94
N GLY A 800 40.15 -6.73 -12.39
CA GLY A 800 41.18 -5.70 -12.52
C GLY A 800 41.28 -5.09 -13.93
N ASN A 801 40.23 -5.25 -14.75
CA ASN A 801 40.13 -4.71 -16.11
C ASN A 801 38.85 -3.85 -16.26
N PRO A 802 38.67 -2.80 -15.43
CA PRO A 802 37.47 -1.98 -15.44
C PRO A 802 37.30 -1.27 -16.77
N PHE A 803 36.05 -0.94 -17.11
CA PHE A 803 35.75 -0.07 -18.25
C PHE A 803 36.35 1.32 -18.06
N SER A 804 36.67 1.98 -19.18
CA SER A 804 37.09 3.38 -19.17
C SER A 804 35.98 4.27 -18.59
N PRO A 805 36.33 5.37 -17.90
CA PRO A 805 35.36 6.31 -17.35
C PRO A 805 34.76 7.18 -18.45
N ALA A 806 33.88 6.57 -19.25
CA ALA A 806 33.17 7.15 -20.39
C ALA A 806 31.75 6.58 -20.45
N LEU A 807 30.89 7.20 -21.25
CA LEU A 807 29.57 6.68 -21.56
C LEU A 807 29.68 5.58 -22.63
N LEU A 808 29.27 4.35 -22.30
CA LEU A 808 29.36 3.18 -23.19
C LEU A 808 27.99 2.53 -23.35
N ALA A 809 27.54 2.30 -24.57
CA ALA A 809 26.23 1.72 -24.84
C ALA A 809 26.32 0.31 -25.47
N LEU A 810 25.36 -0.54 -25.12
CA LEU A 810 25.15 -1.83 -25.74
C LEU A 810 24.76 -1.65 -27.22
N ASP A 811 25.33 -2.47 -28.09
CA ASP A 811 25.27 -2.47 -29.56
C ASP A 811 26.00 -1.30 -30.24
N HIS A 812 26.72 -0.47 -29.48
CA HIS A 812 27.56 0.62 -30.00
C HIS A 812 29.02 0.38 -29.63
N GLU A 813 29.38 0.64 -28.37
CA GLU A 813 30.72 0.41 -27.82
C GLU A 813 30.86 -0.97 -27.16
N ILE A 814 29.76 -1.56 -26.71
CA ILE A 814 29.72 -2.87 -26.03
C ILE A 814 28.85 -3.81 -26.86
N HIS A 815 29.32 -5.03 -27.11
CA HIS A 815 28.57 -6.07 -27.83
C HIS A 815 28.57 -7.34 -27.00
N PHE A 816 27.42 -8.01 -26.89
CA PHE A 816 27.39 -9.38 -26.35
C PHE A 816 27.84 -10.36 -27.45
N ASP A 817 28.59 -11.40 -27.08
CA ASP A 817 28.96 -12.46 -28.02
C ASP A 817 27.70 -13.17 -28.56
N LYS A 818 27.70 -13.45 -29.87
CA LYS A 818 26.51 -13.88 -30.65
C LYS A 818 26.00 -15.30 -30.35
N ASP A 819 26.60 -16.05 -29.44
CA ASP A 819 26.31 -17.49 -29.26
C ASP A 819 25.27 -17.83 -28.17
N ASP A 820 24.72 -16.86 -27.44
CA ASP A 820 23.81 -17.12 -26.31
C ASP A 820 22.30 -16.95 -26.61
N GLY A 821 21.77 -17.29 -27.80
CA GLY A 821 20.32 -17.13 -27.98
C GLY A 821 19.57 -17.45 -29.28
N GLU A 822 20.13 -18.11 -30.29
CA GLU A 822 19.33 -18.57 -31.45
C GLU A 822 19.43 -20.11 -31.62
N SER A 823 18.74 -20.89 -30.77
CA SER A 823 18.26 -22.23 -31.14
C SER A 823 16.85 -22.11 -31.77
N GLY A 824 16.79 -21.43 -32.91
CA GLY A 824 15.58 -21.29 -33.71
C GLY A 824 15.96 -21.06 -35.16
N ALA A 825 15.84 -22.11 -35.97
CA ALA A 825 16.22 -22.13 -37.38
C ALA A 825 15.72 -20.91 -38.17
N ARG A 826 16.64 -20.15 -38.79
CA ARG A 826 16.32 -19.27 -39.91
C ARG A 826 16.15 -20.13 -41.17
N PRO A 827 15.00 -20.08 -41.88
CA PRO A 827 14.97 -20.56 -43.26
C PRO A 827 15.80 -19.61 -44.12
N GLY A 828 16.59 -20.20 -45.02
CA GLY A 828 17.62 -19.52 -45.78
C GLY A 828 17.12 -18.32 -46.59
N LYS A 829 17.99 -17.32 -46.65
CA LYS A 829 18.04 -16.37 -47.77
C LYS A 829 18.26 -17.16 -49.06
N GLU A 830 17.24 -17.24 -49.90
CA GLU A 830 17.48 -17.41 -51.33
C GLU A 830 17.43 -16.04 -52.01
N ALA A 831 18.44 -15.82 -52.85
CA ALA A 831 18.68 -14.62 -53.61
C ALA A 831 17.68 -14.51 -54.77
N ARG A 832 16.99 -13.37 -54.86
CA ARG A 832 16.84 -12.53 -56.07
C ARG A 832 16.03 -11.27 -55.76
#